data_AF-A0A971YCD1-F1
#
_entry.id   AF-A0A971YCD1-F1
#
_cell.length_a   1.000
_cell.length_b   1.000
_cell.length_c   1.000
_cell.angle_alpha   90.00
_cell.angle_beta   90.00
_cell.angle_gamma   90.00
#
_symmetry.space_group_name_H-M   'P 1'
#
loop_
_entity.id
_entity.type
_entity.pdbx_description
1 polymer ?
#
loop_
_entity_poly.entity_id
_entity_poly.type
_entity_poly.pdbx_seq_one_letter_code
_entity_poly.pdbx_strand_id
1 'polypeptide(L)'
;MPAIIQPHLVPVQGPDQGVQAQDQVQAQPQAGVNPAQIAQLQQQARQVIGQQPLRNLGPAISTTQQRMEQAAAQWAQSAPRRAIMPKTMVLLMPPQNNAVQIDSKMVEHEIKALPKNQRQAAVENLPRVMQERVTNGHRIWTEVNAGTLQGPASMEDVRDLMTFLTAKGMEKGDGFSEGAFNIADPDHHLRNFLDSCPEVYQRPSSHIEGFQNAPGGGHRGIDAHNISLPYGKATLLYGGMNNGTNGLQGDRLFLKMEEHGCRLSSRWAPNRDPQLAERPARFFKDLGQTLGHAMGFFRTVLRGISGGKLFANAPDSRKERIPGDVSKNFKAILTALDRSGQGEVAGILRQNDPLATAQGIRTMVANLDQALAQNNLPQDTRASLQGLRDNLAARFDHLDVRIGNEIVLDQEELNGTSALASTTNLMRATINSLLSVADAESLTPDRVEHFAHQLAKAATNIDQLDADRSTALMGNALRAAAEHLSPAQREHLAALLNTPQLKGMMAGLLDVMAMGGQPLGAMDEPSLMVATSASRKMSQLYLLLCTASGLGEPAIPHNATHQDMALVRPILKAAGNEAVLARHVRAADTTRTNQAQLAQQAAGMMNMGDARMLAGPGTLAVGQFIEAIPRGEVNREAIGTQLLTGIQEDLTKTIQPDRIGLEGMPQQFVADFLRNGVLVNGQFFGAQGTQIPMEEQRAHVRAFVDAVGGYEKAIQIARVVHQGRAADLLVSLMADPGYGPLQNAHTSAEGALHVPISPHTGRPSTMAFSILVEGDHASIQLESSSQRVPQDHDSPELGMNSSVTFTLQGLGTANPAVRLDDWDTLFSSTPRRRIADMDHANLQSTAPVIDSRVEAMMNGQPPIDRDAITAHLTQNLATELQRPKTPGYRGLPDEFIRDFFRRPMVVNGQTHGTHGGVDSFTEADRSAHLDAFIQAVGGEERARYIATMAYQNMPGLMDESIRSDAALGTIETAYMLHPAISLADYADFTITTQHDGSVDIHLDYRQQRGEADGYEFGKNGFLDFRLSNLNTGAPTVQLQRWDMHYGTNAPRE
;
A
#
# COMPACT_ATOMS: atom_id res chain seq x y z
N MET A 1 30.32 -74.44 61.85
CA MET A 1 29.04 -74.75 62.51
C MET A 1 28.11 -73.55 62.31
N PRO A 2 26.80 -73.74 62.13
CA PRO A 2 26.13 -74.53 61.09
C PRO A 2 25.01 -73.68 60.40
N ALA A 3 24.19 -74.07 59.41
CA ALA A 3 23.97 -75.26 58.55
C ALA A 3 23.46 -74.70 57.18
N ILE A 4 23.52 -75.29 55.98
CA ILE A 4 23.37 -76.67 55.46
C ILE A 4 21.98 -77.30 55.72
N ILE A 5 21.08 -77.26 54.71
CA ILE A 5 20.27 -78.41 54.24
C ILE A 5 20.01 -78.30 52.72
N GLN A 6 20.28 -79.41 52.03
CA GLN A 6 19.75 -79.89 50.72
C GLN A 6 19.43 -81.39 50.94
N PRO A 7 18.89 -82.18 49.98
CA PRO A 7 17.91 -81.91 48.90
C PRO A 7 16.76 -82.97 48.93
N HIS A 8 15.93 -83.10 47.87
CA HIS A 8 15.56 -84.41 47.30
C HIS A 8 14.87 -84.30 45.92
N LEU A 9 14.73 -85.44 45.22
CA LEU A 9 14.54 -85.60 43.77
C LEU A 9 13.34 -86.52 43.45
N VAL A 10 12.52 -86.16 42.42
CA VAL A 10 12.07 -86.99 41.24
C VAL A 10 11.24 -88.28 41.59
N PRO A 11 10.43 -89.00 40.73
CA PRO A 11 10.24 -88.99 39.27
C PRO A 11 8.78 -88.88 38.75
N VAL A 12 8.63 -88.86 37.41
CA VAL A 12 7.88 -89.81 36.52
C VAL A 12 7.89 -89.21 35.10
N GLN A 13 8.86 -89.60 34.25
CA GLN A 13 8.72 -90.46 33.04
C GLN A 13 8.12 -89.79 31.79
N GLY A 14 8.88 -89.83 30.67
CA GLY A 14 8.41 -89.61 29.29
C GLY A 14 7.80 -90.89 28.69
N PRO A 15 7.90 -91.19 27.37
CA PRO A 15 8.91 -90.72 26.38
C PRO A 15 8.23 -90.21 25.07
N ASP A 16 8.80 -90.11 23.85
CA ASP A 16 10.13 -90.38 23.25
C ASP A 16 10.28 -89.58 21.90
N GLN A 17 11.44 -89.70 21.24
CA GLN A 17 11.81 -89.29 19.84
C GLN A 17 11.80 -87.76 19.55
N GLY A 18 12.91 -87.09 19.18
CA GLY A 18 14.19 -87.53 18.58
C GLY A 18 14.08 -87.54 17.04
N VAL A 19 14.96 -86.91 16.24
CA VAL A 19 16.44 -86.91 16.28
C VAL A 19 17.02 -85.80 15.37
N GLN A 20 18.10 -85.13 15.82
CA GLN A 20 19.20 -84.38 15.13
C GLN A 20 18.88 -83.32 14.03
N ALA A 21 19.52 -82.14 13.89
CA ALA A 21 20.67 -81.41 14.46
C ALA A 21 21.77 -81.10 13.40
N GLN A 22 22.01 -79.80 13.14
CA GLN A 22 23.35 -79.25 12.87
C GLN A 22 23.34 -77.70 12.98
N ASP A 23 24.35 -77.14 13.65
CA ASP A 23 24.61 -75.70 13.74
C ASP A 23 25.33 -75.17 12.49
N GLN A 24 25.09 -73.91 12.10
CA GLN A 24 26.10 -72.82 12.16
C GLN A 24 25.66 -71.52 11.43
N VAL A 25 25.66 -70.40 12.18
CA VAL A 25 26.36 -69.13 11.89
C VAL A 25 26.13 -68.36 10.56
N GLN A 26 25.92 -67.04 10.72
CA GLN A 26 26.17 -65.89 9.80
C GLN A 26 25.12 -65.42 8.76
N ALA A 27 24.81 -64.12 8.89
CA ALA A 27 24.57 -63.08 7.86
C ALA A 27 23.69 -63.40 6.63
N GLN A 28 22.51 -62.76 6.56
CA GLN A 28 21.76 -62.58 5.31
C GLN A 28 22.18 -61.30 4.57
N PRO A 29 22.54 -61.37 3.26
CA PRO A 29 22.63 -60.22 2.38
C PRO A 29 21.28 -59.93 1.69
N GLN A 30 21.10 -58.69 1.22
CA GLN A 30 19.90 -58.24 0.49
C GLN A 30 19.77 -58.92 -0.88
N ALA A 31 18.54 -59.21 -1.29
CA ALA A 31 18.24 -59.82 -2.60
C ALA A 31 18.33 -58.77 -3.73
N GLY A 32 19.10 -59.08 -4.78
CA GLY A 32 19.24 -58.24 -5.97
C GLY A 32 18.14 -58.46 -7.02
N VAL A 33 17.87 -57.41 -7.82
CA VAL A 33 16.87 -57.41 -8.90
C VAL A 33 17.36 -58.21 -10.12
N ASN A 34 16.45 -58.95 -10.76
CA ASN A 34 16.75 -59.84 -11.89
C ASN A 34 17.01 -59.07 -13.21
N PRO A 35 18.21 -59.17 -13.83
CA PRO A 35 18.55 -58.46 -15.07
C PRO A 35 17.66 -58.81 -16.28
N ALA A 36 17.01 -59.98 -16.28
CA ALA A 36 16.18 -60.42 -17.41
C ALA A 36 14.95 -59.51 -17.65
N GLN A 37 14.38 -58.92 -16.59
CA GLN A 37 13.23 -58.01 -16.70
C GLN A 37 13.62 -56.66 -17.32
N ILE A 38 14.85 -56.18 -17.06
CA ILE A 38 15.36 -54.92 -17.62
C ILE A 38 15.59 -55.07 -19.14
N ALA A 39 16.12 -56.21 -19.58
CA ALA A 39 16.34 -56.48 -21.00
C ALA A 39 15.02 -56.53 -21.81
N GLN A 40 13.94 -57.04 -21.21
CA GLN A 40 12.63 -57.17 -21.87
C GLN A 40 11.94 -55.80 -22.07
N LEU A 41 12.03 -54.91 -21.08
CA LEU A 41 11.55 -53.52 -21.19
C LEU A 41 12.30 -52.71 -22.26
N GLN A 42 13.62 -52.89 -22.38
CA GLN A 42 14.43 -52.18 -23.38
C GLN A 42 14.17 -52.64 -24.83
N GLN A 43 13.65 -53.86 -25.05
CA GLN A 43 13.26 -54.31 -26.39
C GLN A 43 11.89 -53.76 -26.83
N GLN A 44 10.93 -53.62 -25.92
CA GLN A 44 9.61 -53.05 -26.26
C GLN A 44 9.69 -51.56 -26.65
N ALA A 45 10.58 -50.80 -26.01
CA ALA A 45 10.80 -49.38 -26.33
C ALA A 45 11.33 -49.13 -27.77
N ARG A 46 11.88 -50.13 -28.45
CA ARG A 46 12.51 -49.97 -29.79
C ARG A 46 11.57 -50.19 -30.98
N GLN A 47 10.30 -50.52 -30.77
CA GLN A 47 9.36 -50.82 -31.88
C GLN A 47 8.37 -49.70 -32.24
N VAL A 48 8.41 -48.53 -31.58
CA VAL A 48 7.39 -47.47 -31.76
C VAL A 48 7.77 -46.41 -32.82
N ILE A 49 8.98 -46.45 -33.39
CA ILE A 49 9.40 -45.53 -34.47
C ILE A 49 9.40 -46.26 -35.82
N GLY A 50 8.22 -46.30 -36.45
CA GLY A 50 8.03 -46.79 -37.82
C GLY A 50 7.83 -45.65 -38.82
N GLN A 51 8.76 -45.47 -39.76
CA GLN A 51 8.64 -44.50 -40.85
C GLN A 51 7.65 -44.99 -41.92
N GLN A 52 6.82 -44.10 -42.47
CA GLN A 52 6.31 -44.20 -43.85
C GLN A 52 6.26 -42.82 -44.54
N PRO A 53 6.34 -42.75 -45.88
CA PRO A 53 6.77 -41.53 -46.57
C PRO A 53 5.62 -40.67 -47.15
N LEU A 54 5.88 -39.37 -47.20
CA LEU A 54 5.02 -38.34 -47.79
C LEU A 54 4.81 -38.51 -49.31
N ARG A 55 3.58 -38.83 -49.74
CA ARG A 55 3.05 -38.50 -51.08
C ARG A 55 1.55 -38.25 -51.04
N ASN A 56 1.15 -36.98 -50.89
CA ASN A 56 0.10 -36.29 -51.66
C ASN A 56 -0.16 -34.91 -51.03
N LEU A 57 0.16 -33.84 -51.77
CA LEU A 57 -0.16 -32.47 -51.39
C LEU A 57 -1.49 -32.02 -52.03
N GLY A 58 -2.34 -31.41 -51.21
CA GLY A 58 -3.42 -30.51 -51.62
C GLY A 58 -3.31 -29.22 -50.80
N PRO A 59 -3.70 -28.05 -51.33
CA PRO A 59 -3.33 -26.76 -50.73
C PRO A 59 -4.21 -26.41 -49.51
N ALA A 60 -3.74 -26.73 -48.31
CA ALA A 60 -4.29 -26.21 -47.07
C ALA A 60 -3.61 -24.89 -46.69
N ILE A 61 -4.41 -23.82 -46.55
CA ILE A 61 -3.95 -22.46 -46.25
C ILE A 61 -3.44 -22.38 -44.80
N SER A 62 -2.27 -21.73 -44.63
CA SER A 62 -1.58 -21.33 -43.39
C SER A 62 -2.32 -21.54 -42.05
N THR A 63 -2.08 -22.69 -41.41
CA THR A 63 -2.38 -22.88 -39.97
C THR A 63 -1.40 -22.13 -39.06
N THR A 64 -0.20 -21.80 -39.56
CA THR A 64 0.87 -21.19 -38.77
C THR A 64 0.57 -19.74 -38.40
N GLN A 65 0.00 -18.96 -39.31
CA GLN A 65 -0.32 -17.56 -39.03
C GLN A 65 -1.48 -17.42 -38.02
N GLN A 66 -2.52 -18.24 -38.17
CA GLN A 66 -3.64 -18.28 -37.23
C GLN A 66 -3.19 -18.75 -35.82
N ARG A 67 -2.21 -19.66 -35.73
CA ARG A 67 -1.58 -20.06 -34.46
C ARG A 67 -0.68 -18.97 -33.88
N MET A 68 0.07 -18.22 -34.68
CA MET A 68 0.84 -17.06 -34.19
C MET A 68 -0.08 -15.94 -33.70
N GLU A 69 -1.20 -15.69 -34.38
CA GLU A 69 -2.22 -14.73 -33.93
C GLU A 69 -2.90 -15.20 -32.63
N GLN A 70 -3.20 -16.50 -32.48
CA GLN A 70 -3.70 -17.07 -31.22
C GLN A 70 -2.66 -17.01 -30.10
N ALA A 71 -1.39 -17.34 -30.37
CA ALA A 71 -0.31 -17.28 -29.38
C ALA A 71 -0.01 -15.83 -28.96
N ALA A 72 -0.04 -14.87 -29.90
CA ALA A 72 0.09 -13.45 -29.61
C ALA A 72 -1.12 -12.91 -28.81
N ALA A 73 -2.33 -13.40 -29.09
CA ALA A 73 -3.53 -13.06 -28.31
C ALA A 73 -3.47 -13.67 -26.90
N GLN A 74 -3.02 -14.91 -26.75
CA GLN A 74 -2.80 -15.55 -25.44
C GLN A 74 -1.69 -14.85 -24.66
N TRP A 75 -0.57 -14.49 -25.30
CA TRP A 75 0.50 -13.70 -24.69
C TRP A 75 0.03 -12.31 -24.25
N ALA A 76 -0.80 -11.63 -25.06
CA ALA A 76 -1.41 -10.35 -24.67
C ALA A 76 -2.44 -10.49 -23.53
N GLN A 77 -2.97 -11.70 -23.28
CA GLN A 77 -3.85 -12.03 -22.16
C GLN A 77 -3.10 -12.49 -20.91
N SER A 78 -1.91 -13.09 -21.04
CA SER A 78 -1.14 -13.69 -19.93
C SER A 78 0.08 -12.87 -19.48
N ALA A 79 0.60 -11.95 -20.29
CA ALA A 79 1.66 -11.06 -19.88
C ALA A 79 1.19 -10.18 -18.68
N PRO A 80 1.99 -10.06 -17.59
CA PRO A 80 1.63 -9.20 -16.49
C PRO A 80 1.46 -7.77 -17.00
N ARG A 81 0.23 -7.25 -16.89
CA ARG A 81 -0.09 -5.89 -17.36
C ARG A 81 0.84 -4.93 -16.65
N ARG A 82 1.77 -4.31 -17.38
CA ARG A 82 2.52 -3.16 -16.87
C ARG A 82 1.51 -2.16 -16.34
N ALA A 83 1.52 -1.90 -15.05
CA ALA A 83 0.63 -0.95 -14.41
C ALA A 83 0.96 0.46 -14.93
N ILE A 84 0.35 0.83 -16.05
CA ILE A 84 0.39 2.19 -16.58
C ILE A 84 -0.34 3.03 -15.54
N MET A 85 0.34 4.07 -15.04
CA MET A 85 -0.24 4.99 -14.09
C MET A 85 -1.56 5.53 -14.64
N PRO A 86 -2.71 5.26 -13.99
CA PRO A 86 -4.00 5.63 -14.55
C PRO A 86 -4.11 7.15 -14.63
N LYS A 87 -4.82 7.70 -15.62
CA LYS A 87 -4.95 9.18 -15.74
C LYS A 87 -5.69 9.77 -14.54
N THR A 88 -6.76 9.10 -14.12
CA THR A 88 -7.52 9.42 -12.92
C THR A 88 -7.77 8.16 -12.10
N MET A 89 -8.00 8.32 -10.81
CA MET A 89 -8.48 7.27 -9.91
C MET A 89 -9.75 7.75 -9.21
N VAL A 90 -10.58 6.82 -8.73
CA VAL A 90 -11.79 7.15 -7.96
C VAL A 90 -11.51 6.92 -6.47
N LEU A 91 -11.71 7.96 -5.66
CA LEU A 91 -11.66 7.91 -4.20
C LEU A 91 -13.06 8.17 -3.63
N LEU A 92 -13.29 7.73 -2.39
CA LEU A 92 -14.50 7.98 -1.62
C LEU A 92 -14.26 9.14 -0.65
N MET A 93 -15.02 10.22 -0.79
CA MET A 93 -14.91 11.40 0.06
C MET A 93 -15.70 11.24 1.35
N PRO A 94 -15.03 11.23 2.52
CA PRO A 94 -15.73 11.25 3.80
C PRO A 94 -16.45 12.60 4.06
N PRO A 95 -17.47 12.60 4.93
CA PRO A 95 -18.08 11.42 5.56
C PRO A 95 -19.14 10.72 4.69
N GLN A 96 -19.59 11.31 3.58
CA GLN A 96 -20.68 10.77 2.75
C GLN A 96 -20.27 9.56 1.87
N ASN A 97 -18.97 9.31 1.70
CA ASN A 97 -18.39 8.34 0.75
C ASN A 97 -18.79 8.63 -0.72
N ASN A 98 -18.85 9.91 -1.08
CA ASN A 98 -19.07 10.35 -2.45
C ASN A 98 -17.89 9.95 -3.35
N ALA A 99 -18.15 9.35 -4.51
CA ALA A 99 -17.09 8.97 -5.43
C ALA A 99 -16.55 10.21 -6.18
N VAL A 100 -15.26 10.49 -6.06
CA VAL A 100 -14.59 11.64 -6.69
C VAL A 100 -13.41 11.17 -7.53
N GLN A 101 -13.33 11.69 -8.76
CA GLN A 101 -12.17 11.48 -9.62
C GLN A 101 -11.01 12.38 -9.23
N ILE A 102 -9.84 11.77 -9.08
CA ILE A 102 -8.60 12.42 -8.68
C ILE A 102 -7.57 12.21 -9.78
N ASP A 103 -6.92 13.28 -10.23
CA ASP A 103 -5.81 13.20 -11.19
C ASP A 103 -4.62 12.50 -10.53
N SER A 104 -4.21 11.36 -11.09
CA SER A 104 -3.10 10.58 -10.52
C SER A 104 -1.77 11.33 -10.57
N LYS A 105 -1.61 12.35 -11.43
CA LYS A 105 -0.42 13.22 -11.43
C LYS A 105 -0.14 13.84 -10.05
N MET A 106 -1.16 13.94 -9.21
CA MET A 106 -1.06 14.40 -7.83
C MET A 106 -0.02 13.64 -6.98
N VAL A 107 0.38 12.42 -7.38
CA VAL A 107 1.44 11.62 -6.72
C VAL A 107 2.48 11.02 -7.69
N GLU A 108 2.48 11.42 -8.96
CA GLU A 108 3.36 10.82 -9.98
C GLU A 108 4.85 11.01 -9.63
N HIS A 109 5.19 12.10 -8.94
CA HIS A 109 6.53 12.36 -8.41
C HIS A 109 6.94 11.37 -7.31
N GLU A 110 6.02 10.91 -6.46
CA GLU A 110 6.30 9.89 -5.43
C GLU A 110 6.62 8.55 -6.11
N ILE A 111 5.76 8.12 -7.04
CA ILE A 111 5.96 6.90 -7.84
C ILE A 111 7.27 6.98 -8.64
N LYS A 112 7.63 8.15 -9.17
CA LYS A 112 8.91 8.38 -9.88
C LYS A 112 10.12 8.40 -8.95
N ALA A 113 9.97 8.76 -7.67
CA ALA A 113 11.05 8.73 -6.69
C ALA A 113 11.41 7.31 -6.24
N LEU A 114 10.44 6.38 -6.28
CA LEU A 114 10.67 4.98 -5.91
C LEU A 114 11.65 4.24 -6.86
N PRO A 115 12.41 3.26 -6.35
CA PRO A 115 13.14 2.28 -7.15
C PRO A 115 12.28 1.63 -8.24
N LYS A 116 12.85 1.39 -9.43
CA LYS A 116 12.09 0.93 -10.62
C LYS A 116 11.26 -0.33 -10.37
N ASN A 117 11.78 -1.28 -9.59
CA ASN A 117 11.11 -2.53 -9.20
C ASN A 117 9.93 -2.32 -8.24
N GLN A 118 9.89 -1.23 -7.47
CA GLN A 118 8.78 -0.92 -6.55
C GLN A 118 7.65 -0.13 -7.23
N ARG A 119 7.91 0.54 -8.35
CA ARG A 119 6.94 1.44 -9.01
C ARG A 119 5.66 0.75 -9.43
N GLN A 120 5.73 -0.49 -9.91
CA GLN A 120 4.55 -1.22 -10.34
C GLN A 120 3.63 -1.51 -9.16
N ALA A 121 4.16 -2.13 -8.10
CA ALA A 121 3.41 -2.39 -6.87
C ALA A 121 2.87 -1.09 -6.23
N ALA A 122 3.59 0.02 -6.35
CA ALA A 122 3.15 1.33 -5.87
C ALA A 122 2.00 1.92 -6.72
N VAL A 123 2.00 1.75 -8.05
CA VAL A 123 0.86 2.13 -8.92
C VAL A 123 -0.36 1.27 -8.63
N GLU A 124 -0.16 -0.05 -8.41
CA GLU A 124 -1.24 -0.99 -8.08
C GLU A 124 -1.87 -0.68 -6.71
N ASN A 125 -1.05 -0.32 -5.71
CA ASN A 125 -1.51 0.11 -4.38
C ASN A 125 -2.02 1.56 -4.33
N LEU A 126 -1.88 2.35 -5.40
CA LEU A 126 -2.07 3.79 -5.33
C LEU A 126 -3.49 4.21 -4.88
N PRO A 127 -4.60 3.62 -5.37
CA PRO A 127 -5.93 3.98 -4.89
C PRO A 127 -6.11 3.78 -3.39
N ARG A 128 -5.51 2.72 -2.81
CA ARG A 128 -5.55 2.45 -1.37
C ARG A 128 -4.82 3.53 -0.58
N VAL A 129 -3.56 3.81 -0.93
CA VAL A 129 -2.74 4.84 -0.26
C VAL A 129 -3.44 6.20 -0.33
N MET A 130 -4.06 6.52 -1.47
CA MET A 130 -4.78 7.77 -1.63
C MET A 130 -6.08 7.84 -0.83
N GLN A 131 -6.82 6.73 -0.73
CA GLN A 131 -8.02 6.65 0.11
C GLN A 131 -7.68 6.84 1.60
N GLU A 132 -6.58 6.23 2.06
CA GLU A 132 -6.07 6.39 3.43
C GLU A 132 -5.72 7.86 3.73
N ARG A 133 -4.97 8.53 2.84
CA ARG A 133 -4.62 9.95 3.01
C ARG A 133 -5.83 10.87 3.03
N VAL A 134 -6.83 10.65 2.17
CA VAL A 134 -8.09 11.43 2.16
C VAL A 134 -8.88 11.20 3.46
N THR A 135 -8.91 9.97 3.96
CA THR A 135 -9.60 9.61 5.20
C THR A 135 -8.92 10.22 6.42
N ASN A 136 -7.58 10.13 6.49
CA ASN A 136 -6.76 10.78 7.53
C ASN A 136 -6.91 12.29 7.49
N GLY A 137 -6.83 12.92 6.31
CA GLY A 137 -6.96 14.37 6.17
C GLY A 137 -8.32 14.91 6.63
N HIS A 138 -9.40 14.16 6.37
CA HIS A 138 -10.72 14.46 6.93
C HIS A 138 -10.74 14.31 8.46
N ARG A 139 -10.19 13.22 9.00
CA ARG A 139 -10.10 12.99 10.46
C ARG A 139 -9.36 14.15 11.15
N ILE A 140 -8.19 14.52 10.63
CA ILE A 140 -7.39 15.66 11.09
C ILE A 140 -8.22 16.93 11.04
N TRP A 141 -8.87 17.24 9.91
CA TRP A 141 -9.77 18.39 9.83
C TRP A 141 -10.85 18.38 10.92
N THR A 142 -11.60 17.28 11.06
CA THR A 142 -12.70 17.17 12.02
C THR A 142 -12.23 17.36 13.46
N GLU A 143 -11.15 16.68 13.86
CA GLU A 143 -10.64 16.74 15.23
C GLU A 143 -9.94 18.07 15.54
N VAL A 144 -9.28 18.70 14.56
CA VAL A 144 -8.71 20.05 14.73
C VAL A 144 -9.82 21.07 14.88
N ASN A 145 -10.81 21.05 13.99
CA ASN A 145 -11.95 21.96 14.01
C ASN A 145 -12.76 21.84 15.32
N ALA A 146 -12.91 20.61 15.85
CA ALA A 146 -13.53 20.35 17.14
C ALA A 146 -12.63 20.68 18.36
N GLY A 147 -11.36 21.05 18.17
CA GLY A 147 -10.40 21.29 19.25
C GLY A 147 -9.98 20.03 20.03
N THR A 148 -10.19 18.83 19.46
CA THR A 148 -9.92 17.55 20.11
C THR A 148 -8.57 16.94 19.73
N LEU A 149 -8.00 17.27 18.56
CA LEU A 149 -6.65 16.81 18.20
C LEU A 149 -5.60 17.52 19.07
N GLN A 150 -4.81 16.74 19.80
CA GLN A 150 -3.72 17.25 20.65
C GLN A 150 -2.35 16.87 20.13
N GLY A 151 -1.38 17.76 20.31
CA GLY A 151 0.01 17.57 19.89
C GLY A 151 0.40 18.44 18.68
N PRO A 152 1.71 18.48 18.35
CA PRO A 152 2.20 19.22 17.19
C PRO A 152 1.86 18.50 15.87
N ALA A 153 1.49 19.25 14.84
CA ALA A 153 1.21 18.70 13.51
C ALA A 153 2.45 18.05 12.87
N SER A 154 2.32 16.77 12.47
CA SER A 154 3.36 16.08 11.70
C SER A 154 3.35 16.49 10.22
N MET A 155 4.40 16.12 9.47
CA MET A 155 4.45 16.39 8.04
C MET A 155 3.47 15.50 7.25
N GLU A 156 3.20 14.30 7.76
CA GLU A 156 2.17 13.38 7.33
C GLU A 156 0.78 14.00 7.50
N ASP A 157 0.49 14.62 8.65
CA ASP A 157 -0.79 15.29 8.88
C ASP A 157 -1.00 16.43 7.87
N VAL A 158 0.03 17.25 7.65
CA VAL A 158 -0.01 18.35 6.67
C VAL A 158 -0.21 17.81 5.24
N ARG A 159 0.45 16.71 4.84
CA ARG A 159 0.24 16.07 3.53
C ARG A 159 -1.19 15.53 3.39
N ASP A 160 -1.68 14.82 4.39
CA ASP A 160 -2.95 14.11 4.34
C ASP A 160 -4.11 15.11 4.36
N LEU A 161 -4.03 16.14 5.20
CA LEU A 161 -4.91 17.31 5.16
C LEU A 161 -4.92 17.97 3.77
N MET A 162 -3.75 18.32 3.21
CA MET A 162 -3.72 18.95 1.89
C MET A 162 -4.24 18.03 0.78
N THR A 163 -4.06 16.71 0.91
CA THR A 163 -4.62 15.70 0.02
C THR A 163 -6.15 15.69 0.09
N PHE A 164 -6.73 15.68 1.30
CA PHE A 164 -8.17 15.80 1.52
C PHE A 164 -8.74 17.11 0.95
N LEU A 165 -8.05 18.24 1.15
CA LEU A 165 -8.48 19.53 0.61
C LEU A 165 -8.42 19.58 -0.92
N THR A 166 -7.37 19.03 -1.55
CA THR A 166 -7.31 18.87 -3.01
C THR A 166 -8.44 17.97 -3.52
N ALA A 167 -8.76 16.88 -2.79
CA ALA A 167 -9.85 15.99 -3.11
C ALA A 167 -11.23 16.69 -2.99
N LYS A 168 -11.45 17.51 -1.96
CA LYS A 168 -12.63 18.40 -1.83
C LYS A 168 -12.73 19.41 -2.97
N GLY A 169 -11.59 19.96 -3.41
CA GLY A 169 -11.54 20.81 -4.60
C GLY A 169 -11.99 20.08 -5.87
N MET A 170 -11.57 18.82 -6.05
CA MET A 170 -12.01 17.98 -7.18
C MET A 170 -13.48 17.55 -7.06
N GLU A 171 -14.00 17.30 -5.85
CA GLU A 171 -15.42 17.04 -5.57
C GLU A 171 -16.28 18.18 -6.17
N LYS A 172 -15.95 19.43 -5.82
CA LYS A 172 -16.58 20.66 -6.33
C LYS A 172 -16.42 20.89 -7.84
N GLY A 173 -15.61 20.08 -8.54
CA GLY A 173 -15.32 20.25 -9.98
C GLY A 173 -14.19 21.24 -10.27
N ASP A 174 -13.46 21.63 -9.23
CA ASP A 174 -12.62 22.84 -9.19
C ASP A 174 -11.12 22.54 -9.03
N GLY A 175 -10.72 21.28 -9.15
CA GLY A 175 -9.35 20.79 -8.94
C GLY A 175 -8.27 21.52 -9.75
N PHE A 176 -7.06 21.57 -9.17
CA PHE A 176 -5.89 22.24 -9.73
C PHE A 176 -4.58 21.55 -9.31
N SER A 177 -3.54 21.65 -10.14
CA SER A 177 -2.13 21.37 -9.77
C SER A 177 -1.37 22.61 -9.26
N GLU A 178 -1.91 23.82 -9.51
CA GLU A 178 -1.40 25.09 -8.98
C GLU A 178 -2.59 25.99 -8.55
N GLY A 179 -2.65 26.35 -7.27
CA GLY A 179 -3.71 27.19 -6.70
C GLY A 179 -3.67 27.20 -5.17
N ALA A 180 -4.63 27.86 -4.54
CA ALA A 180 -4.83 27.87 -3.09
C ALA A 180 -6.29 27.58 -2.70
N PHE A 181 -6.48 27.45 -1.39
CA PHE A 181 -7.75 27.32 -0.71
C PHE A 181 -8.00 28.52 0.20
N ASN A 182 -9.27 28.84 0.39
CA ASN A 182 -9.78 29.87 1.30
C ASN A 182 -10.82 29.20 2.22
N ILE A 183 -10.36 28.73 3.36
CA ILE A 183 -11.07 27.79 4.25
C ILE A 183 -11.65 28.55 5.44
N ALA A 184 -12.89 28.24 5.85
CA ALA A 184 -13.47 28.82 7.06
C ALA A 184 -12.75 28.29 8.32
N ASP A 185 -12.17 29.17 9.12
CA ASP A 185 -11.39 28.84 10.33
C ASP A 185 -11.75 29.81 11.47
N PRO A 186 -13.01 29.76 11.96
CA PRO A 186 -13.60 30.81 12.80
C PRO A 186 -12.89 31.00 14.14
N ASP A 187 -12.40 29.92 14.73
CA ASP A 187 -11.69 29.91 16.02
C ASP A 187 -10.16 29.79 15.86
N HIS A 188 -9.67 29.95 14.62
CA HIS A 188 -8.26 29.77 14.22
C HIS A 188 -7.67 28.39 14.59
N HIS A 189 -8.52 27.37 14.81
CA HIS A 189 -8.07 26.03 15.19
C HIS A 189 -7.15 25.41 14.14
N LEU A 190 -7.47 25.54 12.85
CA LEU A 190 -6.63 24.99 11.79
C LEU A 190 -5.33 25.76 11.65
N ARG A 191 -5.39 27.08 11.79
CA ARG A 191 -4.20 27.94 11.84
C ARG A 191 -3.26 27.54 12.98
N ASN A 192 -3.78 27.36 14.18
CA ASN A 192 -3.02 27.00 15.39
C ASN A 192 -2.41 25.59 15.27
N PHE A 193 -3.15 24.64 14.69
CA PHE A 193 -2.62 23.31 14.39
C PHE A 193 -1.43 23.38 13.43
N LEU A 194 -1.52 24.15 12.33
CA LEU A 194 -0.39 24.30 11.41
C LEU A 194 0.79 25.07 12.02
N ASP A 195 0.54 26.08 12.85
CA ASP A 195 1.60 26.82 13.57
C ASP A 195 2.31 25.94 14.64
N SER A 196 1.74 24.78 15.00
CA SER A 196 2.39 23.79 15.87
C SER A 196 3.39 22.86 15.15
N CYS A 197 3.44 22.90 13.81
CA CYS A 197 4.30 22.00 13.03
C CYS A 197 5.80 22.33 13.21
N PRO A 198 6.69 21.36 13.51
CA PRO A 198 8.12 21.62 13.72
C PRO A 198 8.88 22.22 12.51
N GLU A 199 8.33 22.11 11.30
CA GLU A 199 8.91 22.67 10.06
C GLU A 199 8.32 24.04 9.68
N VAL A 200 7.55 24.68 10.57
CA VAL A 200 6.96 26.02 10.37
C VAL A 200 8.01 27.14 10.39
N TYR A 201 7.79 28.19 9.60
CA TYR A 201 8.54 29.45 9.69
C TYR A 201 7.70 30.63 9.19
N GLN A 202 7.91 31.81 9.74
CA GLN A 202 7.32 33.04 9.21
C GLN A 202 7.97 33.45 7.87
N ARG A 203 7.20 33.97 6.91
CA ARG A 203 7.72 34.49 5.63
C ARG A 203 6.82 35.62 5.08
N PRO A 204 7.37 36.63 4.40
CA PRO A 204 6.58 37.52 3.56
C PRO A 204 5.99 36.75 2.36
N SER A 205 4.90 37.26 1.80
CA SER A 205 4.37 36.83 0.51
C SER A 205 3.60 37.98 -0.15
N SER A 206 3.40 37.93 -1.47
CA SER A 206 2.59 38.92 -2.22
C SER A 206 1.14 38.48 -2.44
N HIS A 207 0.76 37.30 -1.93
CA HIS A 207 -0.62 36.88 -1.84
C HIS A 207 -1.29 37.58 -0.66
N ILE A 208 -2.56 37.98 -0.83
CA ILE A 208 -3.44 38.52 0.21
C ILE A 208 -2.79 39.54 1.17
N GLU A 209 -1.90 40.39 0.64
CA GLU A 209 -0.96 41.23 1.42
C GLU A 209 -1.65 42.12 2.46
N GLY A 210 -2.84 42.62 2.15
CA GLY A 210 -3.66 43.41 3.07
C GLY A 210 -4.09 42.69 4.36
N PHE A 211 -3.94 41.37 4.48
CA PHE A 211 -4.23 40.61 5.70
C PHE A 211 -2.98 40.33 6.56
N GLN A 212 -1.77 40.41 6.00
CA GLN A 212 -0.52 40.16 6.74
C GLN A 212 -0.24 41.14 7.89
N ASN A 213 -0.97 42.27 7.92
CA ASN A 213 -0.89 43.26 8.98
C ASN A 213 -1.91 43.09 10.11
N ALA A 214 -2.84 42.14 9.99
CA ALA A 214 -3.76 41.80 11.08
C ALA A 214 -3.05 40.92 12.14
N PRO A 215 -3.43 41.00 13.43
CA PRO A 215 -2.94 40.07 14.47
C PRO A 215 -3.22 38.61 14.07
N GLY A 216 -2.22 37.73 14.05
CA GLY A 216 -2.36 36.36 13.56
C GLY A 216 -2.44 36.20 12.02
N GLY A 217 -2.69 37.28 11.27
CA GLY A 217 -2.69 37.28 9.79
C GLY A 217 -1.30 37.11 9.16
N GLY A 218 -0.23 37.23 9.94
CA GLY A 218 1.15 37.06 9.49
C GLY A 218 1.39 35.70 8.80
N HIS A 219 1.99 35.76 7.61
CA HIS A 219 2.19 34.59 6.75
C HIS A 219 3.25 33.61 7.25
N ARG A 220 3.04 32.34 6.88
CA ARG A 220 3.82 31.17 7.33
C ARG A 220 4.13 30.24 6.16
N GLY A 221 5.22 29.49 6.29
CA GLY A 221 5.56 28.36 5.43
C GLY A 221 5.80 27.12 6.28
N ILE A 222 5.41 25.95 5.79
CA ILE A 222 5.88 24.64 6.26
C ILE A 222 6.55 23.95 5.08
N ASP A 223 7.81 23.52 5.22
CA ASP A 223 8.56 22.89 4.13
C ASP A 223 8.56 21.36 4.26
N ALA A 224 7.89 20.71 3.31
CA ALA A 224 7.80 19.26 3.20
C ALA A 224 9.11 18.70 2.60
N HIS A 225 10.02 18.31 3.50
CA HIS A 225 11.42 18.09 3.15
C HIS A 225 11.83 16.65 2.82
N ASN A 226 11.08 15.67 3.33
CA ASN A 226 11.24 14.22 3.12
C ASN A 226 9.96 13.57 2.58
N ILE A 227 8.87 14.34 2.56
CA ILE A 227 7.53 13.99 2.13
C ILE A 227 7.13 15.07 1.14
N SER A 228 6.26 14.74 0.19
CA SER A 228 5.76 15.69 -0.79
C SER A 228 4.29 15.95 -0.56
N LEU A 229 3.88 17.19 -0.81
CA LEU A 229 2.48 17.57 -0.89
C LEU A 229 1.93 17.16 -2.26
N PRO A 230 0.59 17.13 -2.44
CA PRO A 230 -0.07 16.96 -3.73
C PRO A 230 0.64 17.69 -4.89
N TYR A 231 0.79 17.00 -6.03
CA TYR A 231 1.47 17.46 -7.24
C TYR A 231 2.97 17.80 -7.07
N GLY A 232 3.64 17.19 -6.08
CA GLY A 232 5.07 17.32 -5.88
C GLY A 232 5.49 18.67 -5.33
N LYS A 233 4.55 19.41 -4.74
CA LYS A 233 4.82 20.67 -4.07
C LYS A 233 5.59 20.38 -2.78
N ALA A 234 6.55 21.26 -2.45
CA ALA A 234 7.50 21.06 -1.36
C ALA A 234 7.27 22.00 -0.18
N THR A 235 6.31 22.91 -0.27
CA THR A 235 6.00 23.91 0.76
C THR A 235 4.50 24.19 0.81
N LEU A 236 3.94 24.31 2.02
CA LEU A 236 2.64 24.92 2.26
C LEU A 236 2.84 26.36 2.73
N LEU A 237 2.41 27.34 1.94
CA LEU A 237 2.25 28.74 2.34
C LEU A 237 0.86 28.91 2.95
N TYR A 238 0.75 29.56 4.11
CA TYR A 238 -0.56 29.87 4.70
C TYR A 238 -0.60 31.21 5.45
N GLY A 239 -1.81 31.72 5.67
CA GLY A 239 -2.06 33.04 6.24
C GLY A 239 -3.48 33.19 6.78
N GLY A 240 -3.62 33.78 7.97
CA GLY A 240 -4.93 34.10 8.53
C GLY A 240 -5.56 35.27 7.77
N MET A 241 -6.85 35.17 7.51
CA MET A 241 -7.66 36.25 6.93
C MET A 241 -8.75 36.60 7.93
N ASN A 242 -8.50 37.61 8.75
CA ASN A 242 -9.34 37.89 9.89
C ASN A 242 -10.62 38.65 9.51
N ASN A 243 -11.70 38.38 10.22
CA ASN A 243 -12.98 39.05 10.11
C ASN A 243 -12.83 40.58 10.24
N GLY A 244 -13.59 41.33 9.43
CA GLY A 244 -13.53 42.80 9.35
C GLY A 244 -12.28 43.36 8.64
N THR A 245 -11.21 42.58 8.49
CA THR A 245 -10.01 43.02 7.76
C THR A 245 -10.33 43.09 6.26
N ASN A 246 -10.07 44.24 5.63
CA ASN A 246 -10.44 44.49 4.23
C ASN A 246 -11.91 44.18 3.90
N GLY A 247 -12.83 44.32 4.86
CA GLY A 247 -14.26 44.02 4.67
C GLY A 247 -14.58 42.54 4.48
N LEU A 248 -13.69 41.62 4.87
CA LEU A 248 -13.98 40.18 4.90
C LEU A 248 -15.01 39.85 5.98
N GLN A 249 -15.93 38.93 5.70
CA GLN A 249 -16.87 38.37 6.68
C GLN A 249 -16.38 37.01 7.20
N GLY A 250 -16.25 36.90 8.52
CA GLY A 250 -15.78 35.70 9.21
C GLY A 250 -14.26 35.47 9.08
N ASP A 251 -13.72 34.73 10.05
CA ASP A 251 -12.31 34.37 10.09
C ASP A 251 -12.03 33.15 9.22
N ARG A 252 -10.98 33.24 8.39
CA ARG A 252 -10.66 32.27 7.34
C ARG A 252 -9.15 32.02 7.26
N LEU A 253 -8.77 30.92 6.65
CA LEU A 253 -7.38 30.50 6.45
C LEU A 253 -7.09 30.33 4.96
N PHE A 254 -6.09 31.07 4.49
CA PHE A 254 -5.53 30.94 3.14
C PHE A 254 -4.46 29.86 3.13
N LEU A 255 -4.51 28.91 2.18
CA LEU A 255 -3.63 27.73 2.11
C LEU A 255 -3.18 27.45 0.67
N LYS A 256 -1.90 27.62 0.36
CA LYS A 256 -1.35 27.47 -0.99
C LYS A 256 -0.14 26.53 -1.02
N MET A 257 -0.17 25.53 -1.89
CA MET A 257 0.98 24.66 -2.11
C MET A 257 1.96 25.27 -3.12
N GLU A 258 3.25 25.29 -2.78
CA GLU A 258 4.33 25.88 -3.59
C GLU A 258 5.46 24.87 -3.85
N GLU A 259 6.15 25.01 -4.97
CA GLU A 259 7.29 24.17 -5.37
C GLU A 259 8.54 24.41 -4.50
N HIS A 260 8.62 25.60 -3.88
CA HIS A 260 9.83 26.09 -3.22
C HIS A 260 9.50 26.91 -1.98
N GLY A 261 10.18 26.56 -0.88
CA GLY A 261 10.19 27.32 0.37
C GLY A 261 10.96 28.62 0.26
N CYS A 262 10.86 29.45 1.29
CA CYS A 262 11.50 30.76 1.32
C CYS A 262 12.01 31.13 2.72
N ARG A 263 12.55 30.17 3.47
CA ARG A 263 13.00 30.34 4.87
C ARG A 263 14.00 31.48 5.08
N LEU A 264 14.85 31.79 4.09
CA LEU A 264 15.79 32.91 4.22
C LEU A 264 15.08 34.28 4.22
N SER A 265 13.85 34.35 3.69
CA SER A 265 13.05 35.58 3.67
C SER A 265 12.33 35.91 4.98
N SER A 266 12.37 35.03 5.99
CA SER A 266 11.73 35.27 7.30
C SER A 266 12.16 36.59 7.96
N ARG A 267 13.39 37.04 7.70
CA ARG A 267 13.93 38.32 8.19
C ARG A 267 13.25 39.57 7.60
N TRP A 268 12.50 39.41 6.51
CA TRP A 268 11.77 40.48 5.82
C TRP A 268 10.25 40.32 5.93
N ALA A 269 9.77 39.41 6.78
CA ALA A 269 8.34 39.27 7.01
C ALA A 269 7.78 40.49 7.77
N PRO A 270 6.70 41.12 7.30
CA PRO A 270 5.98 42.11 8.10
C PRO A 270 5.44 41.46 9.37
N ASN A 271 5.43 42.22 10.47
CA ASN A 271 4.93 41.82 11.79
C ASN A 271 5.41 40.43 12.20
N ARG A 272 6.73 40.29 12.40
CA ARG A 272 7.31 39.06 12.90
C ARG A 272 6.79 38.77 14.30
N ASP A 273 6.15 37.61 14.46
CA ASP A 273 5.69 37.14 15.76
C ASP A 273 6.91 36.63 16.55
N PRO A 274 7.25 37.24 17.70
CA PRO A 274 8.41 36.83 18.48
C PRO A 274 8.13 35.64 19.41
N GLN A 275 6.86 35.22 19.56
CA GLN A 275 6.45 34.17 20.49
C GLN A 275 6.31 32.79 19.83
N LEU A 276 6.07 32.75 18.51
CA LEU A 276 5.96 31.51 17.75
C LEU A 276 7.32 30.93 17.37
N ALA A 277 7.45 29.60 17.48
CA ALA A 277 8.63 28.88 17.07
C ALA A 277 8.86 28.98 15.55
N GLU A 278 10.14 29.08 15.14
CA GLU A 278 10.54 28.91 13.75
C GLU A 278 11.51 27.73 13.62
N ARG A 279 11.34 26.91 12.58
CA ARG A 279 12.29 25.85 12.24
C ARG A 279 13.71 26.40 12.07
N PRO A 280 14.76 25.65 12.44
CA PRO A 280 16.14 26.04 12.16
C PRO A 280 16.39 26.30 10.66
N ALA A 281 17.26 27.27 10.36
CA ALA A 281 17.68 27.56 8.99
C ALA A 281 18.74 26.54 8.53
N ARG A 282 18.51 25.91 7.37
CA ARG A 282 19.36 24.89 6.75
C ARG A 282 20.05 25.51 5.53
N PHE A 283 21.03 26.37 5.78
CA PHE A 283 21.58 27.37 4.83
C PHE A 283 21.62 26.94 3.35
N PHE A 284 22.32 25.85 3.00
CA PHE A 284 22.46 25.42 1.61
C PHE A 284 21.12 25.00 0.96
N LYS A 285 20.25 24.29 1.69
CA LYS A 285 18.94 23.84 1.21
C LYS A 285 17.98 25.03 1.08
N ASP A 286 17.95 25.89 2.09
CA ASP A 286 17.09 27.06 2.15
C ASP A 286 17.50 28.12 1.11
N LEU A 287 18.79 28.24 0.80
CA LEU A 287 19.29 29.08 -0.30
C LEU A 287 18.82 28.54 -1.66
N GLY A 288 18.96 27.23 -1.90
CA GLY A 288 18.45 26.60 -3.12
C GLY A 288 16.94 26.80 -3.32
N GLN A 289 16.15 26.61 -2.26
CA GLN A 289 14.71 26.88 -2.29
C GLN A 289 14.40 28.37 -2.51
N THR A 290 15.07 29.28 -1.81
CA THR A 290 14.85 30.74 -1.97
C THR A 290 15.20 31.22 -3.38
N LEU A 291 16.28 30.70 -3.99
CA LEU A 291 16.64 30.98 -5.38
C LEU A 291 15.64 30.37 -6.37
N GLY A 292 15.15 29.15 -6.11
CA GLY A 292 14.06 28.54 -6.88
C GLY A 292 12.79 29.39 -6.83
N HIS A 293 12.40 29.85 -5.64
CA HIS A 293 11.24 30.72 -5.44
C HIS A 293 11.39 32.06 -6.21
N ALA A 294 12.58 32.68 -6.15
CA ALA A 294 12.90 33.90 -6.91
C ALA A 294 12.85 33.67 -8.43
N MET A 295 13.35 32.53 -8.93
CA MET A 295 13.25 32.15 -10.33
C MET A 295 11.79 31.89 -10.76
N GLY A 296 10.97 31.27 -9.90
CA GLY A 296 9.54 31.08 -10.14
C GLY A 296 8.77 32.41 -10.22
N PHE A 297 9.13 33.38 -9.36
CA PHE A 297 8.62 34.75 -9.45
C PHE A 297 9.04 35.43 -10.75
N PHE A 298 10.33 35.39 -11.12
CA PHE A 298 10.84 35.97 -12.35
C PHE A 298 10.17 35.36 -13.61
N ARG A 299 9.99 34.03 -13.63
CA ARG A 299 9.23 33.32 -14.68
C ARG A 299 7.78 33.77 -14.75
N THR A 300 7.15 34.08 -13.61
CA THR A 300 5.78 34.62 -13.55
C THR A 300 5.72 36.07 -14.07
N VAL A 301 6.74 36.89 -13.80
CA VAL A 301 6.85 38.26 -14.37
C VAL A 301 7.04 38.21 -15.89
N LEU A 302 7.99 37.39 -16.38
CA LEU A 302 8.20 37.18 -17.82
C LEU A 302 6.96 36.58 -18.53
N ARG A 303 6.22 35.68 -17.86
CA ARG A 303 4.92 35.18 -18.34
C ARG A 303 3.91 36.32 -18.52
N GLY A 304 3.84 37.25 -17.56
CA GLY A 304 2.98 38.44 -17.64
C GLY A 304 3.35 39.35 -18.81
N ILE A 305 4.63 39.68 -18.96
CA ILE A 305 5.15 40.55 -20.04
C ILE A 305 4.93 39.91 -21.43
N SER A 306 5.10 38.59 -21.55
CA SER A 306 4.92 37.87 -22.81
C SER A 306 3.47 37.46 -23.14
N GLY A 307 2.50 37.81 -22.28
CA GLY A 307 1.11 37.36 -22.45
C GLY A 307 0.95 35.83 -22.48
N GLY A 308 1.81 35.11 -21.75
CA GLY A 308 1.87 33.64 -21.74
C GLY A 308 2.67 33.00 -22.87
N LYS A 309 3.15 33.75 -23.88
CA LYS A 309 3.83 33.17 -25.07
C LYS A 309 5.16 32.49 -24.77
N LEU A 310 5.93 32.98 -23.80
CA LEU A 310 7.23 32.37 -23.43
C LEU A 310 7.05 31.18 -22.48
N PHE A 311 6.00 31.19 -21.66
CA PHE A 311 5.70 30.14 -20.69
C PHE A 311 4.19 30.04 -20.50
N ALA A 312 3.53 29.06 -21.12
CA ALA A 312 2.13 28.77 -20.85
C ALA A 312 1.90 28.48 -19.35
N ASN A 313 0.69 28.72 -18.85
CA ASN A 313 0.24 28.15 -17.58
C ASN A 313 0.07 26.63 -17.75
N ALA A 314 0.06 25.86 -16.65
CA ALA A 314 -0.59 24.55 -16.69
C ALA A 314 -2.08 24.77 -17.07
N PRO A 315 -2.71 23.91 -17.90
CA PRO A 315 -4.09 24.11 -18.36
C PRO A 315 -5.13 24.28 -17.24
N ASP A 316 -4.80 23.74 -16.07
CA ASP A 316 -5.54 23.68 -14.81
C ASP A 316 -5.02 24.64 -13.72
N SER A 317 -4.07 25.53 -14.05
CA SER A 317 -3.47 26.48 -13.09
C SER A 317 -4.46 27.55 -12.65
N ARG A 318 -5.02 27.38 -11.44
CA ARG A 318 -5.90 28.31 -10.76
C ARG A 318 -5.10 29.32 -9.95
N LYS A 319 -4.45 30.25 -10.64
CA LYS A 319 -3.72 31.33 -9.95
C LYS A 319 -4.68 32.22 -9.15
N GLU A 320 -4.31 32.43 -7.89
CA GLU A 320 -4.82 33.30 -6.81
C GLU A 320 -5.05 34.79 -7.17
N ARG A 321 -5.71 35.05 -8.30
CA ARG A 321 -5.94 36.38 -8.86
C ARG A 321 -7.28 36.40 -9.55
N ILE A 322 -7.87 37.57 -9.64
CA ILE A 322 -9.02 37.84 -10.50
C ILE A 322 -8.64 37.42 -11.93
N PRO A 323 -9.47 36.60 -12.63
CA PRO A 323 -9.18 36.20 -14.00
C PRO A 323 -8.96 37.39 -14.92
N GLY A 324 -8.07 37.23 -15.90
CA GLY A 324 -7.66 38.34 -16.77
C GLY A 324 -8.81 38.92 -17.60
N ASP A 325 -9.77 38.09 -17.98
CA ASP A 325 -11.02 38.46 -18.64
C ASP A 325 -11.96 39.26 -17.73
N VAL A 326 -12.17 38.80 -16.48
CA VAL A 326 -12.95 39.55 -15.46
C VAL A 326 -12.32 40.92 -15.18
N SER A 327 -11.00 40.97 -14.95
CA SER A 327 -10.27 42.22 -14.72
C SER A 327 -10.34 43.16 -15.92
N LYS A 328 -10.26 42.63 -17.15
CA LYS A 328 -10.38 43.41 -18.40
C LYS A 328 -11.80 43.97 -18.56
N ASN A 329 -12.83 43.17 -18.30
CA ASN A 329 -14.23 43.59 -18.40
C ASN A 329 -14.55 44.69 -17.37
N PHE A 330 -14.10 44.52 -16.13
CA PHE A 330 -14.26 45.55 -15.08
C PHE A 330 -13.54 46.87 -15.45
N LYS A 331 -12.30 46.80 -15.95
CA LYS A 331 -11.57 47.98 -16.45
C LYS A 331 -12.25 48.64 -17.65
N ALA A 332 -12.86 47.85 -18.55
CA ALA A 332 -13.60 48.39 -19.69
C ALA A 332 -14.86 49.14 -19.24
N ILE A 333 -15.60 48.61 -18.26
CA ILE A 333 -16.73 49.30 -17.61
C ILE A 333 -16.28 50.62 -16.97
N LEU A 334 -15.23 50.61 -16.14
CA LEU A 334 -14.68 51.82 -15.54
C LEU A 334 -14.31 52.88 -16.60
N THR A 335 -13.65 52.45 -17.69
CA THR A 335 -13.26 53.33 -18.79
C THR A 335 -14.48 53.91 -19.54
N ALA A 336 -15.55 53.13 -19.69
CA ALA A 336 -16.79 53.58 -20.32
C ALA A 336 -17.54 54.60 -19.42
N LEU A 337 -17.61 54.32 -18.11
CA LEU A 337 -18.20 55.23 -17.13
C LEU A 337 -17.49 56.59 -17.12
N ASP A 338 -16.16 56.61 -17.04
CA ASP A 338 -15.35 57.83 -17.09
C ASP A 338 -15.63 58.65 -18.35
N ARG A 339 -15.66 57.98 -19.52
CA ARG A 339 -15.92 58.63 -20.83
C ARG A 339 -17.35 59.17 -20.96
N SER A 340 -18.31 58.54 -20.28
CA SER A 340 -19.72 58.96 -20.27
C SER A 340 -20.04 60.03 -19.21
N GLY A 341 -19.03 60.48 -18.43
CA GLY A 341 -19.22 61.46 -17.35
C GLY A 341 -19.84 60.87 -16.08
N GLN A 342 -20.02 59.55 -15.98
CA GLN A 342 -20.61 58.85 -14.83
C GLN A 342 -19.57 58.63 -13.70
N GLY A 343 -18.86 59.69 -13.34
CA GLY A 343 -17.73 59.65 -12.41
C GLY A 343 -18.10 59.20 -10.99
N GLU A 344 -19.34 59.45 -10.55
CA GLU A 344 -19.85 58.97 -9.25
C GLU A 344 -19.95 57.44 -9.21
N VAL A 345 -20.58 56.83 -10.22
CA VAL A 345 -20.70 55.37 -10.39
C VAL A 345 -19.31 54.74 -10.52
N ALA A 346 -18.43 55.34 -11.32
CA ALA A 346 -17.04 54.89 -11.43
C ALA A 346 -16.27 55.03 -10.11
N GLY A 347 -16.62 56.02 -9.28
CA GLY A 347 -16.12 56.21 -7.93
C GLY A 347 -16.55 55.08 -6.99
N ILE A 348 -17.83 54.68 -7.01
CA ILE A 348 -18.34 53.52 -6.27
C ILE A 348 -17.58 52.25 -6.67
N LEU A 349 -17.46 51.97 -7.97
CA LEU A 349 -16.74 50.79 -8.45
C LEU A 349 -15.26 50.77 -8.03
N ARG A 350 -14.62 51.92 -7.82
CA ARG A 350 -13.23 52.02 -7.35
C ARG A 350 -13.04 51.89 -5.83
N GLN A 351 -14.11 51.85 -5.04
CA GLN A 351 -14.00 51.81 -3.57
C GLN A 351 -13.22 50.58 -3.12
N ASN A 352 -12.28 50.79 -2.19
CA ASN A 352 -11.40 49.76 -1.63
C ASN A 352 -10.56 48.97 -2.67
N ASP A 353 -10.33 49.52 -3.86
CA ASP A 353 -9.57 48.90 -4.98
C ASP A 353 -9.86 47.40 -5.19
N PRO A 354 -10.97 47.03 -5.88
CA PRO A 354 -11.30 45.64 -6.15
C PRO A 354 -10.27 44.87 -6.96
N LEU A 355 -9.28 45.54 -7.56
CA LEU A 355 -8.22 44.91 -8.34
C LEU A 355 -6.96 44.59 -7.51
N ALA A 356 -6.92 45.02 -6.25
CA ALA A 356 -5.86 44.68 -5.31
C ALA A 356 -5.91 43.20 -4.88
N THR A 357 -4.75 42.63 -4.58
CA THR A 357 -4.55 41.20 -4.27
C THR A 357 -5.21 40.71 -2.98
N ALA A 358 -5.69 41.62 -2.13
CA ALA A 358 -6.41 41.30 -0.90
C ALA A 358 -7.91 41.64 -0.94
N GLN A 359 -8.39 42.28 -2.01
CA GLN A 359 -9.75 42.84 -2.11
C GLN A 359 -10.59 42.00 -3.07
N GLY A 360 -10.22 41.99 -4.35
CA GLY A 360 -10.64 40.93 -5.25
C GLY A 360 -12.14 40.92 -5.58
N ILE A 361 -12.65 39.72 -5.83
CA ILE A 361 -14.03 39.49 -6.33
C ILE A 361 -15.09 39.97 -5.34
N ARG A 362 -14.96 39.75 -4.04
CA ARG A 362 -15.95 40.21 -3.05
C ARG A 362 -16.16 41.72 -3.07
N THR A 363 -15.07 42.49 -3.15
CA THR A 363 -15.12 43.95 -3.20
C THR A 363 -15.68 44.40 -4.56
N MET A 364 -15.40 43.66 -5.63
CA MET A 364 -15.99 43.91 -6.96
C MET A 364 -17.51 43.73 -6.95
N VAL A 365 -18.01 42.64 -6.34
CA VAL A 365 -19.44 42.34 -6.24
C VAL A 365 -20.14 43.35 -5.33
N ALA A 366 -19.60 43.63 -4.14
CA ALA A 366 -20.16 44.62 -3.23
C ALA A 366 -20.29 46.01 -3.87
N ASN A 367 -19.26 46.47 -4.59
CA ASN A 367 -19.31 47.74 -5.30
C ASN A 367 -20.28 47.71 -6.50
N LEU A 368 -20.42 46.58 -7.20
CA LEU A 368 -21.39 46.40 -8.29
C LEU A 368 -22.82 46.47 -7.75
N ASP A 369 -23.13 45.76 -6.66
CA ASP A 369 -24.46 45.77 -6.02
C ASP A 369 -24.79 47.18 -5.47
N GLN A 370 -23.83 47.87 -4.85
CA GLN A 370 -23.98 49.27 -4.41
C GLN A 370 -24.23 50.23 -5.59
N ALA A 371 -23.53 50.06 -6.70
CA ALA A 371 -23.76 50.85 -7.91
C ALA A 371 -25.16 50.56 -8.49
N LEU A 372 -25.54 49.29 -8.62
CA LEU A 372 -26.83 48.84 -9.16
C LEU A 372 -28.03 49.35 -8.34
N ALA A 373 -27.85 49.56 -7.04
CA ALA A 373 -28.86 50.18 -6.16
C ALA A 373 -29.14 51.67 -6.48
N GLN A 374 -28.34 52.35 -7.31
CA GLN A 374 -28.62 53.72 -7.73
C GLN A 374 -29.80 53.79 -8.71
N ASN A 375 -30.83 54.54 -8.34
CA ASN A 375 -32.10 54.68 -9.09
C ASN A 375 -31.95 55.44 -10.42
N ASN A 376 -30.88 56.20 -10.60
CA ASN A 376 -30.62 57.10 -11.73
C ASN A 376 -29.61 56.55 -12.76
N LEU A 377 -29.24 55.26 -12.67
CA LEU A 377 -28.38 54.61 -13.66
C LEU A 377 -29.04 54.57 -15.06
N PRO A 378 -28.35 55.02 -16.13
CA PRO A 378 -28.79 54.78 -17.49
C PRO A 378 -28.93 53.28 -17.79
N GLN A 379 -29.91 52.90 -18.61
CA GLN A 379 -30.27 51.50 -18.85
C GLN A 379 -29.08 50.66 -19.35
N ASP A 380 -28.29 51.19 -20.30
CA ASP A 380 -27.13 50.50 -20.86
C ASP A 380 -26.00 50.31 -19.83
N THR A 381 -25.80 51.31 -18.94
CA THR A 381 -24.90 51.18 -17.80
C THR A 381 -25.39 50.08 -16.86
N ARG A 382 -26.66 50.13 -16.45
CA ARG A 382 -27.26 49.15 -15.54
C ARG A 382 -27.14 47.72 -16.11
N ALA A 383 -27.44 47.54 -17.39
CA ALA A 383 -27.28 46.27 -18.09
C ALA A 383 -25.82 45.78 -18.11
N SER A 384 -24.85 46.69 -18.32
CA SER A 384 -23.42 46.36 -18.31
C SER A 384 -22.92 45.95 -16.92
N LEU A 385 -23.35 46.66 -15.86
CA LEU A 385 -23.01 46.33 -14.47
C LEU A 385 -23.65 45.00 -14.04
N GLN A 386 -24.94 44.84 -14.31
CA GLN A 386 -25.69 43.62 -14.03
C GLN A 386 -25.08 42.42 -14.75
N GLY A 387 -24.73 42.58 -16.03
CA GLY A 387 -24.09 41.53 -16.83
C GLY A 387 -22.75 41.06 -16.28
N LEU A 388 -21.91 41.96 -15.74
CA LEU A 388 -20.67 41.54 -15.07
C LEU A 388 -20.96 40.88 -13.71
N ARG A 389 -21.87 41.43 -12.91
CA ARG A 389 -22.27 40.88 -11.61
C ARG A 389 -22.84 39.46 -11.77
N ASP A 390 -23.69 39.26 -12.77
CA ASP A 390 -24.30 37.96 -13.07
C ASP A 390 -23.30 36.99 -13.70
N ASN A 391 -22.30 37.46 -14.46
CA ASN A 391 -21.17 36.63 -14.90
C ASN A 391 -20.34 36.12 -13.71
N LEU A 392 -20.07 36.98 -12.71
CA LEU A 392 -19.38 36.60 -11.49
C LEU A 392 -20.19 35.56 -10.69
N ALA A 393 -21.48 35.79 -10.47
CA ALA A 393 -22.38 34.85 -9.80
C ALA A 393 -22.62 33.54 -10.59
N ALA A 394 -22.47 33.57 -11.91
CA ALA A 394 -22.47 32.37 -12.73
C ALA A 394 -21.16 31.59 -12.57
N ARG A 395 -20.02 32.28 -12.52
CA ARG A 395 -18.70 31.63 -12.53
C ARG A 395 -18.22 31.15 -11.16
N PHE A 396 -18.68 31.78 -10.09
CA PHE A 396 -18.10 31.61 -8.75
C PHE A 396 -19.15 31.40 -7.66
N ASP A 397 -18.79 30.57 -6.69
CA ASP A 397 -19.42 30.48 -5.38
C ASP A 397 -18.80 31.48 -4.38
N HIS A 398 -19.43 31.59 -3.21
CA HIS A 398 -18.88 32.29 -2.04
C HIS A 398 -18.37 33.71 -2.33
N LEU A 399 -19.14 34.45 -3.16
CA LEU A 399 -18.76 35.76 -3.69
C LEU A 399 -18.40 36.78 -2.61
N ASP A 400 -18.99 36.66 -1.41
CA ASP A 400 -18.82 37.50 -0.24
C ASP A 400 -17.44 37.37 0.44
N VAL A 401 -16.75 36.23 0.26
CA VAL A 401 -15.42 35.97 0.84
C VAL A 401 -14.32 35.74 -0.20
N ARG A 402 -14.69 35.59 -1.47
CA ARG A 402 -13.78 35.26 -2.59
C ARG A 402 -12.87 36.42 -3.01
N ILE A 403 -11.61 36.11 -3.28
CA ILE A 403 -10.57 37.07 -3.69
C ILE A 403 -10.29 36.95 -5.20
N GLY A 404 -10.24 35.74 -5.72
CA GLY A 404 -9.94 35.46 -7.13
C GLY A 404 -10.45 34.07 -7.55
N ASN A 405 -9.55 33.27 -8.11
CA ASN A 405 -9.86 31.95 -8.68
C ASN A 405 -9.47 30.78 -7.75
N GLU A 406 -9.32 31.03 -6.45
CA GLU A 406 -9.04 30.02 -5.41
C GLU A 406 -10.21 29.04 -5.23
N ILE A 407 -10.02 27.99 -4.45
CA ILE A 407 -11.15 27.17 -3.97
C ILE A 407 -11.56 27.67 -2.59
N VAL A 408 -12.76 28.25 -2.50
CA VAL A 408 -13.37 28.58 -1.21
C VAL A 408 -14.04 27.32 -0.66
N LEU A 409 -13.82 27.01 0.62
CA LEU A 409 -14.47 25.91 1.34
C LEU A 409 -15.03 26.43 2.65
N ASP A 410 -16.33 26.24 2.89
CA ASP A 410 -16.95 26.51 4.19
C ASP A 410 -17.01 25.27 5.09
N GLN A 411 -17.53 25.45 6.30
CA GLN A 411 -17.68 24.38 7.29
C GLN A 411 -18.64 23.26 6.85
N GLU A 412 -19.70 23.56 6.09
CA GLU A 412 -20.61 22.53 5.57
C GLU A 412 -19.92 21.69 4.49
N GLU A 413 -19.16 22.32 3.59
CA GLU A 413 -18.43 21.63 2.52
C GLU A 413 -17.32 20.71 3.04
N LEU A 414 -16.62 21.13 4.11
CA LEU A 414 -15.55 20.37 4.75
C LEU A 414 -16.08 19.20 5.59
N ASN A 415 -17.11 19.44 6.40
CA ASN A 415 -17.85 18.39 7.14
C ASN A 415 -18.72 17.52 6.21
N GLY A 416 -18.71 17.87 4.92
CA GLY A 416 -19.39 17.17 3.83
C GLY A 416 -20.80 17.70 3.60
N THR A 417 -21.02 18.22 2.40
CA THR A 417 -22.31 18.77 2.00
C THR A 417 -23.40 17.72 2.04
N SER A 418 -24.61 18.16 2.39
CA SER A 418 -25.80 17.35 2.14
C SER A 418 -25.86 16.95 0.66
N ALA A 419 -26.39 15.76 0.35
CA ALA A 419 -26.55 15.32 -1.04
C ALA A 419 -27.33 16.36 -1.88
N LEU A 420 -28.25 17.10 -1.23
CA LEU A 420 -28.96 18.24 -1.83
C LEU A 420 -28.01 19.39 -2.17
N ALA A 421 -27.20 19.88 -1.23
CA ALA A 421 -26.28 21.00 -1.46
C ALA A 421 -25.22 20.66 -2.54
N SER A 422 -24.62 19.47 -2.48
CA SER A 422 -23.67 18.98 -3.50
C SER A 422 -24.32 18.92 -4.90
N THR A 423 -25.54 18.37 -4.98
CA THR A 423 -26.31 18.35 -6.24
C THR A 423 -26.66 19.77 -6.70
N THR A 424 -27.10 20.67 -5.81
CA THR A 424 -27.45 22.06 -6.14
C THR A 424 -26.27 22.82 -6.71
N ASN A 425 -25.08 22.68 -6.11
CA ASN A 425 -23.86 23.34 -6.61
C ASN A 425 -23.48 22.82 -8.00
N LEU A 426 -23.61 21.50 -8.24
CA LEU A 426 -23.36 20.91 -9.55
C LEU A 426 -24.41 21.33 -10.60
N MET A 427 -25.69 21.45 -10.22
CA MET A 427 -26.73 22.03 -11.10
C MET A 427 -26.45 23.49 -11.43
N ARG A 428 -26.02 24.29 -10.45
CA ARG A 428 -25.64 25.69 -10.64
C ARG A 428 -24.48 25.79 -11.64
N ALA A 429 -23.41 25.01 -11.47
CA ALA A 429 -22.30 24.94 -12.43
C ALA A 429 -22.75 24.51 -13.84
N THR A 430 -23.66 23.53 -13.93
CA THR A 430 -24.24 23.04 -15.19
C THR A 430 -25.02 24.13 -15.94
N ILE A 431 -25.89 24.85 -15.24
CA ILE A 431 -26.66 25.99 -15.76
C ILE A 431 -25.73 27.11 -16.21
N ASN A 432 -24.74 27.46 -15.38
CA ASN A 432 -23.85 28.58 -15.62
C ASN A 432 -22.87 28.34 -16.78
N SER A 433 -22.52 27.07 -17.04
CA SER A 433 -21.77 26.69 -18.24
C SER A 433 -22.53 27.04 -19.53
N LEU A 434 -23.84 26.78 -19.58
CA LEU A 434 -24.68 27.22 -20.70
C LEU A 434 -24.83 28.75 -20.75
N LEU A 435 -25.11 29.40 -19.63
CA LEU A 435 -25.25 30.87 -19.58
C LEU A 435 -23.96 31.63 -19.95
N SER A 436 -22.81 30.97 -19.97
CA SER A 436 -21.55 31.54 -20.48
C SER A 436 -21.46 31.61 -22.02
N VAL A 437 -22.40 31.01 -22.74
CA VAL A 437 -22.59 31.14 -24.19
C VAL A 437 -23.41 32.41 -24.45
N ALA A 438 -23.01 33.23 -25.43
CA ALA A 438 -23.60 34.56 -25.63
C ALA A 438 -25.01 34.52 -26.24
N ASP A 439 -25.27 33.55 -27.11
CA ASP A 439 -26.49 33.40 -27.91
C ASP A 439 -26.62 31.95 -28.41
N ALA A 440 -27.73 31.62 -29.06
CA ALA A 440 -27.98 30.30 -29.63
C ALA A 440 -27.03 29.93 -30.78
N GLU A 441 -26.46 30.91 -31.49
CA GLU A 441 -25.59 30.70 -32.65
C GLU A 441 -24.13 30.38 -32.25
N SER A 442 -23.70 30.88 -31.10
CA SER A 442 -22.37 30.64 -30.51
C SER A 442 -22.25 29.34 -29.70
N LEU A 443 -23.30 28.50 -29.67
CA LEU A 443 -23.28 27.19 -29.02
C LEU A 443 -22.50 26.15 -29.85
N THR A 444 -21.20 26.04 -29.57
CA THR A 444 -20.30 25.09 -30.25
C THR A 444 -20.47 23.64 -29.76
N PRO A 445 -20.08 22.62 -30.55
CA PRO A 445 -20.12 21.21 -30.13
C PRO A 445 -19.43 20.96 -28.77
N ASP A 446 -18.24 21.51 -28.55
CA ASP A 446 -17.48 21.41 -27.31
C ASP A 446 -18.26 21.91 -26.08
N ARG A 447 -19.14 22.90 -26.25
CA ARG A 447 -20.01 23.42 -25.17
C ARG A 447 -21.16 22.47 -24.86
N VAL A 448 -21.72 21.82 -25.88
CA VAL A 448 -22.74 20.77 -25.71
C VAL A 448 -22.12 19.53 -25.06
N GLU A 449 -20.92 19.14 -25.47
CA GLU A 449 -20.15 18.04 -24.86
C GLU A 449 -19.85 18.33 -23.38
N HIS A 450 -19.38 19.54 -23.06
CA HIS A 450 -19.15 19.94 -21.68
C HIS A 450 -20.44 19.94 -20.84
N PHE A 451 -21.55 20.46 -21.37
CA PHE A 451 -22.85 20.43 -20.68
C PHE A 451 -23.34 18.99 -20.44
N ALA A 452 -23.20 18.11 -21.44
CA ALA A 452 -23.52 16.70 -21.32
C ALA A 452 -22.65 15.99 -20.26
N HIS A 453 -21.36 16.33 -20.15
CA HIS A 453 -20.50 15.83 -19.08
C HIS A 453 -20.94 16.29 -17.69
N GLN A 454 -21.36 17.54 -17.52
CA GLN A 454 -21.87 18.03 -16.22
C GLN A 454 -23.19 17.35 -15.83
N LEU A 455 -24.11 17.18 -16.79
CA LEU A 455 -25.33 16.38 -16.58
C LEU A 455 -25.02 14.93 -16.21
N ALA A 456 -24.03 14.30 -16.85
CA ALA A 456 -23.61 12.93 -16.54
C ALA A 456 -23.02 12.82 -15.12
N LYS A 457 -22.15 13.76 -14.72
CA LYS A 457 -21.61 13.84 -13.34
C LYS A 457 -22.72 14.00 -12.30
N ALA A 458 -23.76 14.78 -12.62
CA ALA A 458 -24.92 14.93 -11.74
C ALA A 458 -25.76 13.65 -11.66
N ALA A 459 -26.02 13.01 -12.80
CA ALA A 459 -26.75 11.75 -12.86
C ALA A 459 -26.07 10.61 -12.08
N THR A 460 -24.73 10.50 -12.16
CA THR A 460 -23.97 9.46 -11.44
C THR A 460 -23.85 9.72 -9.94
N ASN A 461 -23.68 10.99 -9.52
CA ASN A 461 -23.72 11.35 -8.10
C ASN A 461 -25.04 10.93 -7.42
N ILE A 462 -26.14 11.05 -8.15
CA ILE A 462 -27.50 10.73 -7.67
C ILE A 462 -27.83 9.23 -7.82
N ASP A 463 -27.00 8.43 -8.52
CA ASP A 463 -27.21 6.98 -8.69
C ASP A 463 -27.03 6.14 -7.42
N GLN A 464 -26.66 6.79 -6.31
CA GLN A 464 -26.56 6.18 -4.98
C GLN A 464 -27.90 6.13 -4.23
N LEU A 465 -28.93 6.83 -4.72
CA LEU A 465 -30.26 6.90 -4.11
C LEU A 465 -31.26 6.04 -4.87
N ASP A 466 -32.33 5.62 -4.19
CA ASP A 466 -33.49 5.03 -4.85
C ASP A 466 -34.10 6.01 -5.89
N ALA A 467 -34.90 5.48 -6.81
CA ALA A 467 -35.39 6.25 -7.96
C ALA A 467 -36.26 7.46 -7.56
N ASP A 468 -37.09 7.30 -6.52
CA ASP A 468 -38.02 8.36 -6.08
C ASP A 468 -37.28 9.48 -5.33
N ARG A 469 -36.37 9.12 -4.42
CA ARG A 469 -35.46 10.07 -3.77
C ARG A 469 -34.55 10.75 -4.77
N SER A 470 -34.07 10.03 -5.79
CA SER A 470 -33.27 10.61 -6.89
C SER A 470 -34.04 11.74 -7.56
N THR A 471 -35.27 11.50 -8.03
CA THR A 471 -36.06 12.51 -8.75
C THR A 471 -36.47 13.67 -7.85
N ALA A 472 -36.83 13.41 -6.59
CA ALA A 472 -37.15 14.48 -5.63
C ALA A 472 -35.92 15.38 -5.33
N LEU A 473 -34.73 14.77 -5.15
CA LEU A 473 -33.49 15.50 -4.92
C LEU A 473 -33.11 16.34 -6.15
N MET A 474 -33.20 15.77 -7.36
CA MET A 474 -32.96 16.47 -8.62
C MET A 474 -33.87 17.70 -8.77
N GLY A 475 -35.18 17.53 -8.56
CA GLY A 475 -36.15 18.61 -8.67
C GLY A 475 -35.92 19.74 -7.66
N ASN A 476 -35.57 19.40 -6.42
CA ASN A 476 -35.28 20.40 -5.38
C ASN A 476 -33.94 21.11 -5.61
N ALA A 477 -32.88 20.37 -5.93
CA ALA A 477 -31.56 20.93 -6.23
C ALA A 477 -31.60 21.88 -7.43
N LEU A 478 -32.33 21.50 -8.47
CA LEU A 478 -32.47 22.33 -9.66
C LEU A 478 -33.31 23.58 -9.38
N ARG A 479 -34.39 23.48 -8.59
CA ARG A 479 -35.19 24.64 -8.19
C ARG A 479 -34.32 25.65 -7.43
N ALA A 480 -33.55 25.20 -6.43
CA ALA A 480 -32.62 26.04 -5.69
C ALA A 480 -31.52 26.65 -6.57
N ALA A 481 -31.00 25.91 -7.57
CA ALA A 481 -30.03 26.46 -8.52
C ALA A 481 -30.66 27.53 -9.45
N ALA A 482 -31.91 27.33 -9.88
CA ALA A 482 -32.63 28.23 -10.79
C ALA A 482 -33.28 29.45 -10.10
N GLU A 483 -33.50 29.40 -8.78
CA GLU A 483 -34.07 30.51 -7.99
C GLU A 483 -33.28 31.81 -8.13
N HIS A 484 -31.95 31.72 -8.29
CA HIS A 484 -31.07 32.88 -8.48
C HIS A 484 -31.06 33.46 -9.90
N LEU A 485 -31.68 32.81 -10.89
CA LEU A 485 -31.66 33.27 -12.28
C LEU A 485 -32.64 34.43 -12.50
N SER A 486 -32.13 35.53 -13.04
CA SER A 486 -32.95 36.66 -13.50
C SER A 486 -33.89 36.25 -14.65
N PRO A 487 -34.98 36.99 -14.92
CA PRO A 487 -35.89 36.68 -16.02
C PRO A 487 -35.18 36.57 -17.38
N ALA A 488 -34.21 37.45 -17.65
CA ALA A 488 -33.41 37.43 -18.87
C ALA A 488 -32.48 36.21 -18.94
N GLN A 489 -31.89 35.78 -17.81
CA GLN A 489 -31.11 34.53 -17.77
C GLN A 489 -31.99 33.29 -17.98
N ARG A 490 -33.24 33.29 -17.49
CA ARG A 490 -34.18 32.19 -17.73
C ARG A 490 -34.60 32.12 -19.20
N GLU A 491 -34.93 33.26 -19.80
CA GLU A 491 -35.23 33.36 -21.24
C GLU A 491 -34.05 32.93 -22.11
N HIS A 492 -32.83 33.36 -21.78
CA HIS A 492 -31.60 32.94 -22.46
C HIS A 492 -31.32 31.44 -22.32
N LEU A 493 -31.47 30.90 -21.11
CA LEU A 493 -31.34 29.46 -20.85
C LEU A 493 -32.40 28.66 -21.63
N ALA A 494 -33.64 29.14 -21.69
CA ALA A 494 -34.70 28.53 -22.49
C ALA A 494 -34.37 28.56 -23.99
N ALA A 495 -33.85 29.67 -24.52
CA ALA A 495 -33.42 29.79 -25.91
C ALA A 495 -32.27 28.80 -26.23
N LEU A 496 -31.25 28.71 -25.37
CA LEU A 496 -30.15 27.77 -25.50
C LEU A 496 -30.64 26.31 -25.45
N LEU A 497 -31.43 25.92 -24.44
CA LEU A 497 -31.97 24.56 -24.31
C LEU A 497 -32.82 24.16 -25.54
N ASN A 498 -33.51 25.11 -26.17
CA ASN A 498 -34.36 24.87 -27.34
C ASN A 498 -33.58 24.73 -28.67
N THR A 499 -32.25 24.90 -28.67
CA THR A 499 -31.37 24.76 -29.86
C THR A 499 -31.41 23.35 -30.47
N PRO A 500 -31.20 23.21 -31.80
CA PRO A 500 -31.08 21.91 -32.45
C PRO A 500 -30.02 21.00 -31.82
N GLN A 501 -28.88 21.55 -31.40
CA GLN A 501 -27.74 20.80 -30.87
C GLN A 501 -28.06 20.15 -29.52
N LEU A 502 -28.69 20.89 -28.59
CA LEU A 502 -29.09 20.34 -27.28
C LEU A 502 -30.29 19.39 -27.39
N LYS A 503 -31.21 19.62 -28.33
CA LYS A 503 -32.28 18.67 -28.68
C LYS A 503 -31.73 17.38 -29.28
N GLY A 504 -30.72 17.48 -30.13
CA GLY A 504 -30.01 16.34 -30.73
C GLY A 504 -29.34 15.48 -29.65
N MET A 505 -28.54 16.09 -28.77
CA MET A 505 -27.98 15.44 -27.58
C MET A 505 -29.06 14.71 -26.76
N MET A 506 -30.21 15.35 -26.53
CA MET A 506 -31.31 14.76 -25.77
C MET A 506 -32.00 13.60 -26.52
N ALA A 507 -32.16 13.67 -27.84
CA ALA A 507 -32.60 12.53 -28.66
C ALA A 507 -31.63 11.36 -28.53
N GLY A 508 -30.30 11.62 -28.53
CA GLY A 508 -29.27 10.59 -28.29
C GLY A 508 -29.38 9.90 -26.92
N LEU A 509 -29.76 10.63 -25.87
CA LEU A 509 -30.04 10.04 -24.55
C LEU A 509 -31.31 9.17 -24.59
N LEU A 510 -32.38 9.65 -25.21
CA LEU A 510 -33.63 8.90 -25.33
C LEU A 510 -33.47 7.61 -26.15
N ASP A 511 -32.72 7.63 -27.25
CA ASP A 511 -32.45 6.43 -28.07
C ASP A 511 -31.67 5.37 -27.28
N VAL A 512 -30.68 5.79 -26.47
CA VAL A 512 -29.94 4.87 -25.58
C VAL A 512 -30.86 4.23 -24.54
N MET A 513 -31.82 4.99 -23.99
CA MET A 513 -32.83 4.45 -23.08
C MET A 513 -33.79 3.48 -23.77
N ALA A 514 -34.36 3.87 -24.91
CA ALA A 514 -35.36 3.12 -25.65
C ALA A 514 -34.81 1.78 -26.16
N MET A 515 -33.53 1.76 -26.56
CA MET A 515 -32.82 0.56 -27.02
C MET A 515 -32.05 -0.17 -25.90
N GLY A 516 -32.29 0.14 -24.62
CA GLY A 516 -31.70 -0.60 -23.49
C GLY A 516 -30.17 -0.62 -23.49
N GLY A 517 -29.52 0.48 -23.87
CA GLY A 517 -28.07 0.60 -23.93
C GLY A 517 -27.41 0.11 -25.23
N GLN A 518 -28.11 -0.64 -26.10
CA GLN A 518 -27.54 -1.20 -27.34
C GLN A 518 -26.74 -0.19 -28.21
N PRO A 519 -27.15 1.09 -28.37
CA PRO A 519 -26.39 2.07 -29.17
C PRO A 519 -25.02 2.43 -28.61
N LEU A 520 -24.69 2.03 -27.37
CA LEU A 520 -23.35 2.16 -26.79
C LEU A 520 -22.40 1.07 -27.35
N GLY A 521 -22.92 -0.04 -27.86
CA GLY A 521 -22.13 -1.20 -28.28
C GLY A 521 -21.50 -1.94 -27.09
N ALA A 522 -20.40 -2.65 -27.31
CA ALA A 522 -19.80 -3.51 -26.29
C ALA A 522 -19.45 -2.75 -24.99
N MET A 523 -20.04 -3.23 -23.89
CA MET A 523 -19.84 -2.91 -22.48
C MET A 523 -20.20 -4.17 -21.68
N ASP A 524 -19.69 -4.32 -20.45
CA ASP A 524 -20.21 -5.33 -19.52
C ASP A 524 -21.63 -4.96 -19.06
N GLU A 525 -22.43 -5.94 -18.67
CA GLU A 525 -23.83 -5.75 -18.27
C GLU A 525 -24.00 -4.78 -17.08
N PRO A 526 -23.20 -4.83 -16.00
CA PRO A 526 -23.22 -3.80 -14.96
C PRO A 526 -22.98 -2.38 -15.50
N SER A 527 -21.94 -2.16 -16.32
CA SER A 527 -21.64 -0.84 -16.87
C SER A 527 -22.71 -0.36 -17.84
N LEU A 528 -23.31 -1.27 -18.60
CA LEU A 528 -24.43 -1.00 -19.51
C LEU A 528 -25.68 -0.55 -18.73
N MET A 529 -26.06 -1.28 -17.68
CA MET A 529 -27.19 -0.91 -16.81
C MET A 529 -27.01 0.48 -16.18
N VAL A 530 -25.80 0.78 -15.69
CA VAL A 530 -25.56 2.10 -15.07
C VAL A 530 -25.50 3.21 -16.13
N ALA A 531 -24.93 2.97 -17.32
CA ALA A 531 -24.99 3.92 -18.43
C ALA A 531 -26.44 4.22 -18.85
N THR A 532 -27.32 3.21 -18.89
CA THR A 532 -28.76 3.39 -19.15
C THR A 532 -29.48 4.14 -18.02
N SER A 533 -29.13 3.88 -16.75
CA SER A 533 -29.63 4.66 -15.59
C SER A 533 -29.21 6.13 -15.66
N ALA A 534 -27.93 6.39 -15.94
CA ALA A 534 -27.38 7.72 -16.12
C ALA A 534 -28.08 8.46 -17.26
N SER A 535 -28.29 7.81 -18.40
CA SER A 535 -29.02 8.38 -19.55
C SER A 535 -30.45 8.81 -19.18
N ARG A 536 -31.17 8.00 -18.41
CA ARG A 536 -32.51 8.33 -17.87
C ARG A 536 -32.47 9.55 -16.94
N LYS A 537 -31.49 9.62 -16.04
CA LYS A 537 -31.35 10.73 -15.09
C LYS A 537 -30.92 12.03 -15.78
N MET A 538 -29.99 11.97 -16.74
CA MET A 538 -29.64 13.10 -17.60
C MET A 538 -30.85 13.63 -18.38
N SER A 539 -31.67 12.74 -18.93
CA SER A 539 -32.91 13.09 -19.63
C SER A 539 -33.92 13.79 -18.71
N GLN A 540 -34.13 13.26 -17.50
CA GLN A 540 -34.99 13.90 -16.49
C GLN A 540 -34.46 15.27 -16.08
N LEU A 541 -33.15 15.40 -15.86
CA LEU A 541 -32.51 16.68 -15.53
C LEU A 541 -32.72 17.72 -16.64
N TYR A 542 -32.49 17.35 -17.90
CA TYR A 542 -32.72 18.25 -19.03
C TYR A 542 -34.18 18.75 -19.09
N LEU A 543 -35.17 17.88 -18.91
CA LEU A 543 -36.60 18.26 -18.89
C LEU A 543 -36.96 19.15 -17.69
N LEU A 544 -36.35 18.89 -16.52
CA LEU A 544 -36.47 19.78 -15.36
C LEU A 544 -35.81 21.14 -15.62
N LEU A 545 -34.67 21.21 -16.34
CA LEU A 545 -34.03 22.46 -16.76
C LEU A 545 -34.91 23.26 -17.72
N CYS A 546 -35.58 22.61 -18.67
CA CYS A 546 -36.58 23.26 -19.52
C CYS A 546 -37.66 23.89 -18.64
N THR A 547 -38.29 23.09 -17.77
CA THR A 547 -39.34 23.54 -16.86
C THR A 547 -38.90 24.72 -15.97
N ALA A 548 -37.69 24.67 -15.42
CA ALA A 548 -37.13 25.71 -14.54
C ALA A 548 -36.76 27.02 -15.29
N SER A 549 -36.41 26.93 -16.57
CA SER A 549 -36.18 28.10 -17.45
C SER A 549 -37.48 28.70 -18.00
N GLY A 550 -38.63 28.06 -17.79
CA GLY A 550 -39.92 28.45 -18.37
C GLY A 550 -40.14 27.94 -19.79
N LEU A 551 -39.20 27.16 -20.33
CA LEU A 551 -39.42 26.37 -21.54
C LEU A 551 -40.37 25.23 -21.20
N GLY A 552 -41.51 25.14 -21.89
CA GLY A 552 -42.39 23.97 -21.82
C GLY A 552 -41.67 22.70 -22.30
N GLU A 553 -42.40 21.57 -22.35
CA GLU A 553 -41.82 20.33 -22.86
C GLU A 553 -41.28 20.54 -24.30
N PRO A 554 -39.96 20.44 -24.52
CA PRO A 554 -39.37 20.80 -25.81
C PRO A 554 -39.74 19.74 -26.85
N ALA A 555 -40.01 20.16 -28.09
CA ALA A 555 -40.17 19.22 -29.19
C ALA A 555 -38.82 18.56 -29.53
N ILE A 556 -38.62 17.32 -29.05
CA ILE A 556 -37.41 16.53 -29.22
C ILE A 556 -37.55 15.64 -30.47
N PRO A 557 -36.54 15.55 -31.35
CA PRO A 557 -36.56 14.60 -32.47
C PRO A 557 -36.79 13.16 -32.01
N HIS A 558 -37.63 12.41 -32.73
CA HIS A 558 -37.95 11.01 -32.39
C HIS A 558 -36.85 10.00 -32.68
N ASN A 559 -35.76 10.39 -33.34
CA ASN A 559 -34.56 9.57 -33.54
C ASN A 559 -33.33 10.48 -33.46
N ALA A 560 -32.27 10.02 -32.83
CA ALA A 560 -30.98 10.67 -32.82
C ALA A 560 -30.28 10.55 -34.17
N THR A 561 -29.56 11.60 -34.60
CA THR A 561 -28.65 11.48 -35.74
C THR A 561 -27.36 10.73 -35.34
N HIS A 562 -26.58 10.31 -36.33
CA HIS A 562 -25.25 9.76 -36.08
C HIS A 562 -24.33 10.73 -35.31
N GLN A 563 -24.50 12.04 -35.48
CA GLN A 563 -23.72 13.06 -34.79
C GLN A 563 -24.13 13.19 -33.32
N ASP A 564 -25.43 13.16 -33.04
CA ASP A 564 -25.98 13.15 -31.68
C ASP A 564 -25.51 11.92 -30.89
N MET A 565 -25.56 10.76 -31.52
CA MET A 565 -25.06 9.52 -30.94
C MET A 565 -23.53 9.51 -30.76
N ALA A 566 -22.78 10.16 -31.64
CA ALA A 566 -21.33 10.28 -31.50
C ALA A 566 -20.93 11.14 -30.29
N LEU A 567 -21.74 12.16 -29.95
CA LEU A 567 -21.57 13.01 -28.78
C LEU A 567 -21.89 12.27 -27.47
N VAL A 568 -23.06 11.61 -27.39
CA VAL A 568 -23.56 11.02 -26.14
C VAL A 568 -22.87 9.71 -25.76
N ARG A 569 -22.50 8.88 -26.75
CA ARG A 569 -21.89 7.56 -26.53
C ARG A 569 -20.64 7.58 -25.63
N PRO A 570 -19.59 8.40 -25.87
CA PRO A 570 -18.39 8.39 -25.02
C PRO A 570 -18.69 8.80 -23.58
N ILE A 571 -19.61 9.75 -23.38
CA ILE A 571 -19.99 10.29 -22.07
C ILE A 571 -20.69 9.21 -21.23
N LEU A 572 -21.69 8.53 -21.81
CA LEU A 572 -22.40 7.44 -21.10
C LEU A 572 -21.50 6.22 -20.85
N LYS A 573 -20.54 5.92 -21.74
CA LYS A 573 -19.53 4.88 -21.48
C LYS A 573 -18.65 5.22 -20.28
N ALA A 574 -18.18 6.46 -20.18
CA ALA A 574 -17.41 6.92 -19.04
C ALA A 574 -18.25 6.79 -17.75
N ALA A 575 -19.46 7.35 -17.73
CA ALA A 575 -20.38 7.30 -16.59
C ALA A 575 -20.69 5.86 -16.10
N GLY A 576 -20.94 4.93 -17.02
CA GLY A 576 -21.17 3.52 -16.69
C GLY A 576 -19.95 2.85 -16.05
N ASN A 577 -18.79 2.96 -16.69
CA ASN A 577 -17.54 2.37 -16.21
C ASN A 577 -17.11 2.96 -14.85
N GLU A 578 -17.23 4.28 -14.68
CA GLU A 578 -16.86 4.99 -13.46
C GLU A 578 -17.73 4.61 -12.27
N ALA A 579 -19.05 4.51 -12.46
CA ALA A 579 -19.97 4.13 -11.41
C ALA A 579 -19.83 2.65 -11.03
N VAL A 580 -19.53 1.77 -11.99
CA VAL A 580 -19.15 0.38 -11.71
C VAL A 580 -17.82 0.32 -10.95
N LEU A 581 -16.81 1.10 -11.33
CA LEU A 581 -15.57 1.20 -10.58
C LEU A 581 -15.81 1.70 -9.14
N ALA A 582 -16.65 2.72 -8.94
CA ALA A 582 -17.03 3.21 -7.62
C ALA A 582 -17.81 2.16 -6.78
N ARG A 583 -18.62 1.30 -7.41
CA ARG A 583 -19.25 0.15 -6.74
C ARG A 583 -18.20 -0.90 -6.34
N HIS A 584 -17.23 -1.19 -7.21
CA HIS A 584 -16.12 -2.11 -6.89
C HIS A 584 -15.20 -1.58 -5.79
N VAL A 585 -14.84 -0.30 -5.81
CA VAL A 585 -14.05 0.34 -4.74
C VAL A 585 -14.79 0.25 -3.41
N ARG A 586 -16.09 0.57 -3.35
CA ARG A 586 -16.91 0.41 -2.13
C ARG A 586 -17.03 -1.04 -1.66
N ALA A 587 -17.22 -2.00 -2.58
CA ALA A 587 -17.27 -3.41 -2.22
C ALA A 587 -15.92 -3.91 -1.69
N ALA A 588 -14.81 -3.48 -2.31
CA ALA A 588 -13.45 -3.81 -1.88
C ALA A 588 -13.08 -3.13 -0.55
N ASP A 589 -13.49 -1.88 -0.32
CA ASP A 589 -13.30 -1.18 0.96
C ASP A 589 -14.16 -1.80 2.05
N THR A 590 -15.43 -2.15 1.78
CA THR A 590 -16.28 -2.89 2.74
C THR A 590 -15.66 -4.24 3.09
N THR A 591 -15.19 -5.00 2.07
CA THR A 591 -14.50 -6.27 2.27
C THR A 591 -13.19 -6.09 3.05
N ARG A 592 -12.43 -5.02 2.79
CA ARG A 592 -11.19 -4.70 3.52
C ARG A 592 -11.45 -4.20 4.94
N THR A 593 -12.53 -3.46 5.21
CA THR A 593 -12.94 -3.11 6.57
C THR A 593 -13.30 -4.37 7.35
N ASN A 594 -14.05 -5.29 6.75
CA ASN A 594 -14.36 -6.59 7.34
C ASN A 594 -13.08 -7.43 7.56
N GLN A 595 -12.14 -7.45 6.60
CA GLN A 595 -10.86 -8.15 6.73
C GLN A 595 -9.93 -7.53 7.79
N ALA A 596 -9.90 -6.20 7.93
CA ALA A 596 -9.15 -5.52 8.97
C ALA A 596 -9.74 -5.79 10.35
N GLN A 597 -11.06 -5.83 10.48
CA GLN A 597 -11.76 -6.27 11.69
C GLN A 597 -11.48 -7.76 12.01
N LEU A 598 -11.45 -8.63 11.00
CA LEU A 598 -11.07 -10.04 11.14
C LEU A 598 -9.58 -10.21 11.54
N ALA A 599 -8.68 -9.38 11.01
CA ALA A 599 -7.26 -9.39 11.38
C ALA A 599 -7.04 -8.87 12.82
N GLN A 600 -7.80 -7.86 13.24
CA GLN A 600 -7.85 -7.40 14.63
C GLN A 600 -8.43 -8.48 15.58
N GLN A 601 -9.38 -9.29 15.11
CA GLN A 601 -9.89 -10.46 15.84
C GLN A 601 -8.85 -11.59 15.94
N ALA A 602 -8.06 -11.81 14.89
CA ALA A 602 -7.00 -12.81 14.90
C ALA A 602 -5.81 -12.40 15.79
N ALA A 603 -5.47 -11.11 15.89
CA ALA A 603 -4.30 -10.63 16.63
C ALA A 603 -4.27 -11.04 18.12
N GLY A 604 -5.42 -11.19 18.78
CA GLY A 604 -5.50 -11.69 20.15
C GLY A 604 -5.14 -13.18 20.33
N MET A 605 -5.16 -13.96 19.24
CA MET A 605 -4.86 -15.40 19.24
C MET A 605 -3.64 -15.78 18.38
N MET A 606 -2.96 -14.81 17.76
CA MET A 606 -1.69 -15.04 17.06
C MET A 606 -0.57 -15.38 18.04
N ASN A 607 0.41 -16.16 17.60
CA ASN A 607 1.68 -16.30 18.32
C ASN A 607 2.40 -14.93 18.35
N MET A 608 3.16 -14.64 19.41
CA MET A 608 3.91 -13.38 19.50
C MET A 608 4.94 -13.22 18.38
N GLY A 609 5.53 -14.30 17.87
CA GLY A 609 6.39 -14.27 16.69
C GLY A 609 5.69 -13.71 15.46
N ASP A 610 4.45 -14.12 15.19
CA ASP A 610 3.64 -13.61 14.07
C ASP A 610 3.27 -12.13 14.28
N ALA A 611 2.86 -11.77 15.50
CA ALA A 611 2.51 -10.39 15.85
C ALA A 611 3.72 -9.44 15.74
N ARG A 612 4.91 -9.88 16.17
CA ARG A 612 6.19 -9.14 16.04
C ARG A 612 6.55 -8.82 14.59
N MET A 613 6.28 -9.72 13.64
CA MET A 613 6.54 -9.45 12.22
C MET A 613 5.64 -8.34 11.65
N LEU A 614 4.43 -8.16 12.22
CA LEU A 614 3.47 -7.15 11.77
C LEU A 614 3.65 -5.78 12.44
N ALA A 615 4.13 -5.76 13.69
CA ALA A 615 4.16 -4.56 14.53
C ALA A 615 5.57 -4.11 14.98
N GLY A 616 6.59 -4.96 14.83
CA GLY A 616 7.92 -4.75 15.39
C GLY A 616 8.04 -5.17 16.86
N PRO A 617 9.27 -5.22 17.42
CA PRO A 617 9.50 -5.51 18.83
C PRO A 617 9.09 -4.33 19.70
N GLY A 618 8.33 -4.60 20.75
CA GLY A 618 7.74 -3.63 21.65
C GLY A 618 6.43 -4.13 22.25
N THR A 619 5.82 -3.25 23.04
CA THR A 619 4.42 -3.45 23.43
C THR A 619 3.49 -2.83 22.43
N LEU A 620 2.43 -3.57 22.11
CA LEU A 620 1.38 -3.14 21.24
C LEU A 620 0.04 -3.22 21.98
N ALA A 621 -0.73 -2.14 21.94
CA ALA A 621 -2.14 -2.16 22.32
C ALA A 621 -2.99 -2.02 21.05
N VAL A 622 -4.05 -2.82 20.95
CA VAL A 622 -4.95 -2.83 19.78
C VAL A 622 -6.41 -2.67 20.23
N GLY A 623 -7.17 -1.83 19.52
CA GLY A 623 -8.55 -1.52 19.84
C GLY A 623 -8.67 -0.49 20.98
N GLN A 624 -9.67 -0.66 21.85
CA GLN A 624 -9.97 0.26 22.95
C GLN A 624 -8.82 0.38 23.98
N PHE A 625 -7.91 -0.60 24.05
CA PHE A 625 -6.69 -0.50 24.87
C PHE A 625 -5.73 0.63 24.43
N ILE A 626 -5.80 1.13 23.19
CA ILE A 626 -4.99 2.28 22.75
C ILE A 626 -5.31 3.52 23.58
N GLU A 627 -6.60 3.72 23.92
CA GLU A 627 -7.06 4.85 24.74
C GLU A 627 -6.64 4.73 26.21
N ALA A 628 -6.32 3.51 26.66
CA ALA A 628 -5.89 3.21 28.02
C ALA A 628 -4.36 3.34 28.23
N ILE A 629 -3.57 3.60 27.18
CA ILE A 629 -2.14 3.94 27.31
C ILE A 629 -2.02 5.33 27.96
N PRO A 630 -1.44 5.46 29.16
CA PRO A 630 -1.06 6.76 29.70
C PRO A 630 0.06 7.33 28.82
N ARG A 631 0.11 8.66 28.64
CA ARG A 631 1.15 9.35 27.84
C ARG A 631 2.57 9.29 28.45
N GLY A 632 2.83 8.37 29.37
CA GLY A 632 4.16 8.10 29.93
C GLY A 632 4.93 7.14 29.04
N GLU A 633 6.23 7.37 28.90
CA GLU A 633 7.12 6.43 28.23
C GLU A 633 7.26 5.16 29.07
N VAL A 634 7.02 4.01 28.45
CA VAL A 634 7.26 2.67 29.00
C VAL A 634 8.72 2.53 29.40
N ASN A 635 9.00 2.20 30.67
CA ASN A 635 10.38 2.05 31.13
C ASN A 635 10.87 0.60 30.96
N ARG A 636 11.29 0.26 29.73
CA ARG A 636 11.77 -1.11 29.41
C ARG A 636 12.97 -1.53 30.26
N GLU A 637 13.83 -0.59 30.64
CA GLU A 637 15.03 -0.84 31.45
C GLU A 637 14.68 -1.19 32.90
N ALA A 638 13.72 -0.49 33.51
CA ALA A 638 13.25 -0.79 34.87
C ALA A 638 12.57 -2.17 34.94
N ILE A 639 11.67 -2.47 33.99
CA ILE A 639 10.99 -3.77 33.90
C ILE A 639 12.01 -4.89 33.70
N GLY A 640 12.98 -4.70 32.78
CA GLY A 640 14.04 -5.67 32.55
C GLY A 640 14.94 -5.88 33.76
N THR A 641 15.28 -4.81 34.49
CA THR A 641 16.10 -4.88 35.71
C THR A 641 15.38 -5.62 36.84
N GLN A 642 14.08 -5.35 37.05
CA GLN A 642 13.26 -6.03 38.05
C GLN A 642 13.16 -7.54 37.75
N LEU A 643 12.87 -7.88 36.49
CA LEU A 643 12.78 -9.25 36.00
C LEU A 643 14.12 -10.01 36.17
N LEU A 644 15.23 -9.38 35.75
CA LEU A 644 16.57 -9.96 35.87
C LEU A 644 16.96 -10.22 37.33
N THR A 645 16.69 -9.25 38.22
CA THR A 645 16.92 -9.38 39.67
C THR A 645 16.15 -10.58 40.23
N GLY A 646 14.87 -10.70 39.87
CA GLY A 646 14.04 -11.84 40.25
C GLY A 646 14.65 -13.18 39.83
N ILE A 647 15.07 -13.33 38.57
CA ILE A 647 15.63 -14.60 38.05
C ILE A 647 16.95 -14.94 38.75
N GLN A 648 17.84 -13.96 38.96
CA GLN A 648 19.12 -14.17 39.62
C GLN A 648 18.99 -14.59 41.09
N GLU A 649 17.97 -14.08 41.80
CA GLU A 649 17.69 -14.51 43.18
C GLU A 649 17.33 -16.00 43.28
N ASP A 650 16.49 -16.54 42.41
CA ASP A 650 16.03 -17.93 42.56
C ASP A 650 17.05 -18.97 42.12
N LEU A 651 17.98 -18.60 41.23
CA LEU A 651 19.15 -19.42 40.94
C LEU A 651 20.02 -19.61 42.19
N THR A 652 20.09 -18.60 43.07
CA THR A 652 20.91 -18.63 44.30
C THR A 652 20.16 -19.12 45.55
N LYS A 653 18.83 -19.05 45.60
CA LYS A 653 18.02 -19.58 46.72
C LYS A 653 18.15 -21.10 46.85
N THR A 654 18.31 -21.58 48.09
CA THR A 654 18.27 -23.01 48.41
C THR A 654 16.82 -23.53 48.32
N ILE A 655 16.59 -24.59 47.54
CA ILE A 655 15.27 -25.24 47.48
C ILE A 655 14.97 -25.83 48.87
N GLN A 656 13.81 -25.48 49.44
CA GLN A 656 13.37 -26.06 50.72
C GLN A 656 13.08 -27.56 50.55
N PRO A 657 13.48 -28.46 51.48
CA PRO A 657 13.37 -29.90 51.29
C PRO A 657 11.96 -30.43 51.02
N ASP A 658 10.93 -29.74 51.52
CA ASP A 658 9.51 -30.02 51.31
C ASP A 658 8.98 -29.63 49.92
N ARG A 659 9.76 -28.87 49.14
CA ARG A 659 9.44 -28.43 47.77
C ARG A 659 10.17 -29.22 46.68
N ILE A 660 10.91 -30.26 47.08
CA ILE A 660 11.62 -31.16 46.17
C ILE A 660 10.66 -32.25 45.67
N GLY A 661 10.44 -32.29 44.36
CA GLY A 661 9.64 -33.28 43.65
C GLY A 661 10.48 -34.43 43.07
N LEU A 662 10.04 -34.94 41.92
CA LEU A 662 10.74 -36.01 41.20
C LEU A 662 12.15 -35.58 40.76
N GLU A 663 13.11 -36.49 40.92
CA GLU A 663 14.51 -36.30 40.52
C GLU A 663 15.09 -34.95 40.97
N GLY A 664 14.85 -34.55 42.23
CA GLY A 664 15.42 -33.33 42.81
C GLY A 664 14.81 -32.00 42.32
N MET A 665 13.92 -32.03 41.33
CA MET A 665 13.34 -30.83 40.72
C MET A 665 12.35 -30.11 41.64
N PRO A 666 12.10 -28.80 41.48
CA PRO A 666 10.99 -28.13 42.14
C PRO A 666 9.66 -28.82 41.84
N GLN A 667 8.88 -29.15 42.88
CA GLN A 667 7.63 -29.92 42.73
C GLN A 667 6.65 -29.26 41.75
N GLN A 668 6.55 -27.94 41.78
CA GLN A 668 5.67 -27.18 40.88
C GLN A 668 6.16 -27.20 39.43
N PHE A 669 7.48 -27.13 39.19
CA PHE A 669 8.04 -27.32 37.83
C PHE A 669 7.63 -28.69 37.26
N VAL A 670 7.71 -29.77 38.04
CA VAL A 670 7.28 -31.10 37.57
C VAL A 670 5.80 -31.12 37.18
N ALA A 671 4.93 -30.47 37.96
CA ALA A 671 3.50 -30.37 37.66
C ALA A 671 3.18 -29.52 36.41
N ASP A 672 4.05 -28.57 36.07
CA ASP A 672 3.91 -27.67 34.93
C ASP A 672 4.50 -28.28 33.65
N PHE A 673 5.70 -28.87 33.76
CA PHE A 673 6.37 -29.66 32.73
C PHE A 673 5.50 -30.81 32.22
N LEU A 674 4.88 -31.57 33.13
CA LEU A 674 3.95 -32.66 32.76
C LEU A 674 2.63 -32.17 32.16
N ARG A 675 2.28 -30.88 32.29
CA ARG A 675 1.02 -30.30 31.79
C ARG A 675 1.18 -29.60 30.45
N ASN A 676 2.23 -28.80 30.32
CA ASN A 676 2.45 -27.89 29.19
C ASN A 676 3.51 -28.44 28.23
N GLY A 677 4.47 -29.21 28.77
CA GLY A 677 5.70 -29.60 28.09
C GLY A 677 6.68 -28.46 27.89
N VAL A 678 7.87 -28.81 27.40
CA VAL A 678 9.00 -27.93 27.11
C VAL A 678 9.68 -28.43 25.84
N LEU A 679 9.96 -27.53 24.89
CA LEU A 679 10.85 -27.82 23.76
C LEU A 679 12.31 -27.65 24.23
N VAL A 680 13.15 -28.65 24.02
CA VAL A 680 14.61 -28.57 24.24
C VAL A 680 15.30 -28.94 22.93
N ASN A 681 16.07 -28.02 22.37
CA ASN A 681 16.76 -28.16 21.07
C ASN A 681 15.79 -28.64 19.96
N GLY A 682 14.60 -28.04 19.90
CA GLY A 682 13.52 -28.40 18.95
C GLY A 682 12.73 -29.66 19.29
N GLN A 683 13.20 -30.52 20.20
CA GLN A 683 12.50 -31.74 20.61
C GLN A 683 11.55 -31.49 21.79
N PHE A 684 10.32 -32.00 21.71
CA PHE A 684 9.33 -31.86 22.78
C PHE A 684 9.51 -32.85 23.93
N PHE A 685 9.54 -32.35 25.16
CA PHE A 685 9.59 -33.12 26.40
C PHE A 685 8.42 -32.73 27.30
N GLY A 686 7.60 -33.70 27.67
CA GLY A 686 6.42 -33.50 28.51
C GLY A 686 5.52 -34.73 28.48
N ALA A 687 4.40 -34.67 29.20
CA ALA A 687 3.42 -35.74 29.26
C ALA A 687 2.03 -35.26 28.88
N GLN A 688 1.08 -36.19 28.74
CA GLN A 688 -0.35 -35.87 28.63
C GLN A 688 -0.96 -35.60 30.04
N GLY A 689 -0.40 -34.65 30.78
CA GLY A 689 -0.85 -34.19 32.09
C GLY A 689 -0.35 -35.01 33.29
N THR A 690 -0.76 -34.57 34.48
CA THR A 690 -0.25 -35.04 35.78
C THR A 690 -0.83 -36.37 36.28
N GLN A 691 -1.74 -37.01 35.53
CA GLN A 691 -2.39 -38.27 35.93
C GLN A 691 -1.72 -39.54 35.38
N ILE A 692 -0.62 -39.41 34.61
CA ILE A 692 0.15 -40.58 34.17
C ILE A 692 0.86 -41.29 35.35
N PRO A 693 1.13 -42.61 35.27
CA PRO A 693 1.87 -43.36 36.29
C PRO A 693 3.20 -42.72 36.71
N MET A 694 3.53 -42.85 38.00
CA MET A 694 4.73 -42.23 38.60
C MET A 694 6.05 -42.64 37.91
N GLU A 695 6.12 -43.85 37.36
CA GLU A 695 7.29 -44.33 36.61
C GLU A 695 7.43 -43.62 35.25
N GLU A 696 6.31 -43.34 34.58
CA GLU A 696 6.25 -42.59 33.33
C GLU A 696 6.60 -41.10 33.58
N GLN A 697 6.13 -40.53 34.70
CA GLN A 697 6.53 -39.18 35.12
C GLN A 697 8.05 -39.07 35.31
N ARG A 698 8.66 -40.06 35.97
CA ARG A 698 10.13 -40.14 36.11
C ARG A 698 10.83 -40.30 34.77
N ALA A 699 10.30 -41.12 33.86
CA ALA A 699 10.86 -41.29 32.52
C ALA A 699 10.90 -39.97 31.75
N HIS A 700 9.81 -39.18 31.76
CA HIS A 700 9.76 -37.87 31.12
C HIS A 700 10.70 -36.85 31.77
N VAL A 701 10.73 -36.75 33.10
CA VAL A 701 11.64 -35.84 33.81
C VAL A 701 13.11 -36.22 33.56
N ARG A 702 13.42 -37.52 33.49
CA ARG A 702 14.77 -38.00 33.20
C ARG A 702 15.18 -37.75 31.75
N ALA A 703 14.28 -37.95 30.78
CA ALA A 703 14.53 -37.60 29.39
C ALA A 703 14.82 -36.09 29.22
N PHE A 704 14.12 -35.23 29.96
CA PHE A 704 14.43 -33.79 30.02
C PHE A 704 15.80 -33.53 30.64
N VAL A 705 16.15 -34.19 31.76
CA VAL A 705 17.48 -34.08 32.41
C VAL A 705 18.61 -34.47 31.46
N ASP A 706 18.43 -35.55 30.70
CA ASP A 706 19.42 -36.04 29.75
C ASP A 706 19.54 -35.07 28.55
N ALA A 707 18.42 -34.54 28.04
CA ALA A 707 18.37 -33.61 26.90
C ALA A 707 19.04 -32.26 27.17
N VAL A 708 18.91 -31.70 28.39
CA VAL A 708 19.61 -30.45 28.78
C VAL A 708 21.06 -30.69 29.20
N GLY A 709 21.58 -31.92 29.06
CA GLY A 709 22.97 -32.25 29.33
C GLY A 709 23.34 -32.40 30.81
N GLY A 710 22.38 -32.79 31.66
CA GLY A 710 22.64 -33.26 33.02
C GLY A 710 21.85 -32.59 34.14
N TYR A 711 21.86 -33.25 35.30
CA TYR A 711 21.04 -32.94 36.48
C TYR A 711 21.17 -31.49 37.00
N GLU A 712 22.39 -30.97 37.16
CA GLU A 712 22.62 -29.60 37.65
C GLU A 712 22.04 -28.54 36.70
N LYS A 713 22.20 -28.76 35.38
CA LYS A 713 21.64 -27.88 34.34
C LYS A 713 20.12 -27.92 34.37
N ALA A 714 19.55 -29.12 34.47
CA ALA A 714 18.11 -29.34 34.57
C ALA A 714 17.48 -28.69 35.80
N ILE A 715 18.14 -28.72 36.97
CA ILE A 715 17.68 -27.98 38.15
C ILE A 715 17.70 -26.48 37.92
N GLN A 716 18.77 -25.93 37.35
CA GLN A 716 18.90 -24.49 37.10
C GLN A 716 17.82 -24.00 36.14
N ILE A 717 17.60 -24.73 35.05
CA ILE A 717 16.51 -24.51 34.12
C ILE A 717 15.15 -24.61 34.83
N ALA A 718 14.91 -25.68 35.60
CA ALA A 718 13.64 -25.90 36.30
C ALA A 718 13.31 -24.80 37.33
N ARG A 719 14.33 -24.19 37.95
CA ARG A 719 14.17 -23.03 38.86
C ARG A 719 13.69 -21.78 38.12
N VAL A 720 14.15 -21.53 36.90
CA VAL A 720 13.78 -20.34 36.12
C VAL A 720 12.54 -20.55 35.23
N VAL A 721 12.21 -21.80 34.89
CA VAL A 721 11.08 -22.17 34.01
C VAL A 721 9.76 -22.37 34.77
N HIS A 722 9.77 -22.53 36.08
CA HIS A 722 8.54 -22.67 36.89
C HIS A 722 7.56 -21.46 36.72
N GLN A 723 6.25 -21.75 36.68
CA GLN A 723 5.10 -20.82 36.55
C GLN A 723 5.19 -19.44 37.21
N GLY A 724 6.00 -19.25 38.26
CA GLY A 724 6.21 -17.94 38.88
C GLY A 724 6.69 -16.85 37.91
N ARG A 725 7.40 -17.18 36.81
CA ARG A 725 8.03 -16.14 35.97
C ARG A 725 7.13 -15.40 35.00
N ALA A 726 6.06 -16.01 34.51
CA ALA A 726 5.00 -15.24 33.86
C ALA A 726 4.33 -14.30 34.88
N ALA A 727 4.12 -14.74 36.12
CA ALA A 727 3.58 -13.88 37.17
C ALA A 727 4.55 -12.73 37.54
N ASP A 728 5.87 -12.97 37.59
CA ASP A 728 6.87 -11.91 37.87
C ASP A 728 7.02 -10.91 36.72
N LEU A 729 6.92 -11.36 35.47
CA LEU A 729 6.82 -10.47 34.30
C LEU A 729 5.56 -9.61 34.42
N LEU A 730 4.40 -10.22 34.71
CA LEU A 730 3.14 -9.49 34.90
C LEU A 730 3.17 -8.56 36.12
N VAL A 731 3.86 -8.90 37.22
CA VAL A 731 4.09 -8.02 38.38
C VAL A 731 5.01 -6.86 38.04
N SER A 732 6.04 -7.08 37.21
CA SER A 732 6.92 -6.03 36.72
C SER A 732 6.19 -5.08 35.76
N LEU A 733 5.30 -5.61 34.92
CA LEU A 733 4.37 -4.83 34.10
C LEU A 733 3.35 -4.06 34.96
N MET A 734 2.81 -4.66 36.04
CA MET A 734 1.91 -3.95 36.96
C MET A 734 2.61 -2.82 37.75
N ALA A 735 3.92 -2.91 37.95
CA ALA A 735 4.71 -1.90 38.66
C ALA A 735 5.07 -0.69 37.78
N ASP A 736 5.05 -0.83 36.45
CA ASP A 736 5.32 0.28 35.52
C ASP A 736 4.06 1.19 35.35
N PRO A 737 4.20 2.52 35.48
CA PRO A 737 3.06 3.44 35.38
C PRO A 737 2.35 3.48 34.02
N GLY A 738 3.01 3.09 32.93
CA GLY A 738 2.43 3.02 31.59
C GLY A 738 1.68 1.70 31.34
N TYR A 739 2.14 0.59 31.91
CA TYR A 739 1.52 -0.73 31.74
C TYR A 739 0.43 -1.07 32.76
N GLY A 740 0.56 -0.61 33.99
CA GLY A 740 -0.36 -0.93 35.09
C GLY A 740 -1.83 -0.82 34.68
N PRO A 741 -2.28 0.24 33.99
CA PRO A 741 -3.65 0.37 33.49
C PRO A 741 -4.09 -0.71 32.50
N LEU A 742 -3.25 -1.10 31.54
CA LEU A 742 -3.56 -2.14 30.55
C LEU A 742 -3.72 -3.51 31.22
N GLN A 743 -2.75 -3.85 32.09
CA GLN A 743 -2.76 -5.10 32.84
C GLN A 743 -3.91 -5.17 33.84
N ASN A 744 -4.24 -4.06 34.50
CA ASN A 744 -5.41 -3.96 35.37
C ASN A 744 -6.70 -4.15 34.57
N ALA A 745 -6.85 -3.50 33.42
CA ALA A 745 -8.04 -3.63 32.57
C ALA A 745 -8.24 -5.08 32.06
N HIS A 746 -7.17 -5.78 31.64
CA HIS A 746 -7.26 -7.20 31.32
C HIS A 746 -7.62 -8.05 32.55
N THR A 747 -6.92 -7.89 33.67
CA THR A 747 -7.15 -8.73 34.86
C THR A 747 -8.49 -8.49 35.56
N SER A 748 -9.02 -7.27 35.52
CA SER A 748 -10.32 -6.90 36.09
C SER A 748 -11.52 -7.22 35.21
N ALA A 749 -11.31 -7.52 33.92
CA ALA A 749 -12.41 -7.81 33.02
C ALA A 749 -13.18 -9.06 33.43
N GLU A 750 -14.49 -8.91 33.62
CA GLU A 750 -15.40 -10.03 33.87
C GLU A 750 -15.43 -10.96 32.64
N GLY A 751 -15.44 -12.27 32.88
CA GLY A 751 -15.46 -13.25 31.81
C GLY A 751 -14.80 -14.58 32.17
N ALA A 752 -15.00 -15.58 31.33
CA ALA A 752 -14.24 -16.81 31.40
C ALA A 752 -12.82 -16.57 30.88
N LEU A 753 -11.82 -17.13 31.56
CA LEU A 753 -10.44 -17.15 31.07
C LEU A 753 -10.29 -18.31 30.07
N HIS A 754 -10.21 -17.96 28.80
CA HIS A 754 -9.82 -18.87 27.73
C HIS A 754 -8.29 -18.82 27.56
N VAL A 755 -7.68 -19.98 27.38
CA VAL A 755 -6.24 -20.13 27.19
C VAL A 755 -6.04 -21.06 25.99
N PRO A 756 -5.04 -20.82 25.13
CA PRO A 756 -4.90 -21.57 23.89
C PRO A 756 -4.62 -23.05 24.16
N ILE A 757 -4.99 -23.89 23.19
CA ILE A 757 -4.67 -25.31 23.23
C ILE A 757 -3.25 -25.47 22.71
N SER A 758 -2.35 -26.02 23.53
CA SER A 758 -0.99 -26.35 23.11
C SER A 758 -1.02 -27.39 21.99
N PRO A 759 -0.40 -27.13 20.82
CA PRO A 759 -0.45 -28.05 19.67
C PRO A 759 0.26 -29.38 19.97
N HIS A 760 1.23 -29.38 20.90
CA HIS A 760 1.98 -30.58 21.27
C HIS A 760 1.25 -31.47 22.28
N THR A 761 0.43 -30.91 23.17
CA THR A 761 -0.29 -31.68 24.21
C THR A 761 -1.78 -31.89 23.93
N GLY A 762 -2.36 -31.11 23.01
CA GLY A 762 -3.80 -31.07 22.76
C GLY A 762 -4.60 -30.54 23.95
N ARG A 763 -3.97 -29.80 24.88
CA ARG A 763 -4.62 -29.32 26.12
C ARG A 763 -4.47 -27.81 26.30
N PRO A 764 -5.42 -27.16 27.02
CA PRO A 764 -5.30 -25.75 27.37
C PRO A 764 -4.00 -25.50 28.13
N SER A 765 -3.12 -24.67 27.56
CA SER A 765 -1.86 -24.26 28.17
C SER A 765 -1.80 -22.74 28.21
N THR A 766 -1.56 -22.19 29.38
CA THR A 766 -1.32 -20.75 29.55
C THR A 766 0.05 -20.33 29.05
N MET A 767 0.99 -21.28 28.87
CA MET A 767 2.38 -21.02 28.55
C MET A 767 2.99 -22.04 27.60
N ALA A 768 3.94 -21.59 26.78
CA ALA A 768 4.85 -22.43 26.00
C ALA A 768 6.30 -22.11 26.38
N PHE A 769 7.16 -23.12 26.37
CA PHE A 769 8.57 -23.00 26.73
C PHE A 769 9.43 -23.60 25.62
N SER A 770 10.43 -22.85 25.16
CA SER A 770 11.47 -23.34 24.26
C SER A 770 12.84 -23.05 24.85
N ILE A 771 13.75 -24.02 24.74
CA ILE A 771 15.08 -24.00 25.34
C ILE A 771 16.09 -24.46 24.30
N LEU A 772 17.10 -23.65 24.04
CA LEU A 772 18.26 -24.01 23.24
C LEU A 772 19.47 -24.13 24.18
N VAL A 773 20.05 -25.32 24.29
CA VAL A 773 21.19 -25.63 25.18
C VAL A 773 22.44 -25.90 24.36
N GLU A 774 23.44 -25.04 24.53
CA GLU A 774 24.73 -25.09 23.84
C GLU A 774 25.87 -25.10 24.87
N GLY A 775 26.41 -26.28 25.17
CA GLY A 775 27.51 -26.41 26.15
C GLY A 775 27.08 -25.97 27.56
N ASP A 776 27.68 -24.89 28.08
CA ASP A 776 27.36 -24.23 29.35
C ASP A 776 26.45 -22.99 29.18
N HIS A 777 25.81 -22.85 28.02
CA HIS A 777 24.84 -21.80 27.74
C HIS A 777 23.44 -22.41 27.55
N ALA A 778 22.40 -21.71 28.00
CA ALA A 778 21.02 -22.01 27.61
C ALA A 778 20.23 -20.72 27.33
N SER A 779 19.69 -20.59 26.13
CA SER A 779 18.67 -19.58 25.80
C SER A 779 17.29 -20.15 26.08
N ILE A 780 16.45 -19.39 26.78
CA ILE A 780 15.11 -19.80 27.24
C ILE A 780 14.11 -18.76 26.75
N GLN A 781 13.17 -19.21 25.91
CA GLN A 781 12.02 -18.44 25.45
C GLN A 781 10.76 -18.93 26.17
N LEU A 782 10.06 -18.00 26.79
CA LEU A 782 8.76 -18.19 27.42
C LEU A 782 7.72 -17.39 26.65
N GLU A 783 6.61 -18.02 26.32
CA GLU A 783 5.42 -17.35 25.77
C GLU A 783 4.22 -17.66 26.65
N SER A 784 3.35 -16.66 26.84
CA SER A 784 2.10 -16.77 27.60
C SER A 784 0.99 -16.12 26.81
N SER A 785 -0.20 -16.73 26.80
CA SER A 785 -1.35 -16.25 26.05
C SER A 785 -2.63 -16.50 26.83
N SER A 786 -3.50 -15.49 26.85
CA SER A 786 -4.79 -15.55 27.54
C SER A 786 -5.82 -14.63 26.91
N GLN A 787 -7.07 -15.09 26.86
CA GLN A 787 -8.21 -14.31 26.41
C GLN A 787 -9.29 -14.32 27.49
N ARG A 788 -9.92 -13.18 27.74
CA ARG A 788 -11.11 -13.07 28.59
C ARG A 788 -12.32 -12.80 27.71
N VAL A 789 -13.31 -13.67 27.84
CA VAL A 789 -14.57 -13.60 27.10
C VAL A 789 -15.67 -13.23 28.10
N PRO A 790 -16.21 -11.99 28.06
CA PRO A 790 -17.27 -11.58 28.94
C PRO A 790 -18.54 -12.43 28.81
N GLN A 791 -19.29 -12.52 29.90
CA GLN A 791 -20.63 -13.13 29.88
C GLN A 791 -21.67 -12.16 29.29
N ASP A 792 -21.45 -10.85 29.44
CA ASP A 792 -22.25 -9.81 28.80
C ASP A 792 -21.89 -9.65 27.32
N HIS A 793 -22.91 -9.44 26.48
CA HIS A 793 -22.77 -9.37 25.02
C HIS A 793 -22.28 -8.02 24.50
N ASP A 794 -22.41 -6.95 25.29
CA ASP A 794 -21.98 -5.60 24.91
C ASP A 794 -20.56 -5.26 25.41
N SER A 795 -19.97 -6.13 26.24
CA SER A 795 -18.58 -6.01 26.70
C SER A 795 -17.58 -6.61 25.70
N PRO A 796 -16.40 -5.99 25.47
CA PRO A 796 -15.40 -6.47 24.51
C PRO A 796 -14.64 -7.71 25.01
N GLU A 797 -14.29 -8.62 24.11
CA GLU A 797 -13.35 -9.71 24.43
C GLU A 797 -11.92 -9.13 24.50
N LEU A 798 -11.15 -9.51 25.53
CA LEU A 798 -9.80 -8.97 25.79
C LEU A 798 -8.74 -10.06 25.66
N GLY A 799 -7.73 -9.85 24.81
CA GLY A 799 -6.58 -10.73 24.64
C GLY A 799 -5.30 -10.13 25.23
N MET A 800 -4.44 -10.99 25.78
CA MET A 800 -3.10 -10.65 26.26
C MET A 800 -2.13 -11.77 25.90
N ASN A 801 -1.11 -11.43 25.13
CA ASN A 801 0.01 -12.32 24.76
C ASN A 801 1.32 -11.69 25.22
N SER A 802 2.18 -12.44 25.92
CA SER A 802 3.45 -11.96 26.45
C SER A 802 4.57 -12.93 26.08
N SER A 803 5.75 -12.41 25.75
CA SER A 803 6.95 -13.21 25.51
C SER A 803 8.15 -12.65 26.27
N VAL A 804 9.05 -13.53 26.69
CA VAL A 804 10.35 -13.18 27.27
C VAL A 804 11.41 -14.19 26.84
N THR A 805 12.59 -13.69 26.46
CA THR A 805 13.76 -14.47 26.10
C THR A 805 14.93 -14.07 26.98
N PHE A 806 15.61 -15.05 27.59
CA PHE A 806 16.80 -14.80 28.40
C PHE A 806 17.80 -15.96 28.31
N THR A 807 19.08 -15.63 28.49
CA THR A 807 20.21 -16.56 28.42
C THR A 807 20.79 -16.81 29.81
N LEU A 808 21.02 -18.07 30.14
CA LEU A 808 21.87 -18.50 31.25
C LEU A 808 23.29 -18.78 30.74
N GLN A 809 24.29 -18.17 31.36
CA GLN A 809 25.72 -18.42 31.10
C GLN A 809 26.38 -19.11 32.30
N GLY A 810 27.26 -20.09 32.05
CA GLY A 810 27.84 -20.91 33.12
C GLY A 810 26.84 -21.93 33.69
N LEU A 811 25.96 -22.45 32.85
CA LEU A 811 24.94 -23.44 33.18
C LEU A 811 25.56 -24.74 33.71
N GLY A 812 25.12 -25.17 34.89
CA GLY A 812 25.69 -26.30 35.63
C GLY A 812 26.84 -25.91 36.57
N THR A 813 27.26 -24.65 36.61
CA THR A 813 28.15 -24.13 37.68
C THR A 813 27.33 -23.69 38.90
N ALA A 814 27.97 -23.45 40.04
CA ALA A 814 27.25 -23.01 41.25
C ALA A 814 26.64 -21.59 41.14
N ASN A 815 27.10 -20.76 40.19
CA ASN A 815 26.69 -19.36 40.05
C ASN A 815 26.49 -19.01 38.56
N PRO A 816 25.44 -19.53 37.90
CA PRO A 816 25.10 -19.11 36.54
C PRO A 816 24.72 -17.62 36.51
N ALA A 817 25.17 -16.92 35.48
CA ALA A 817 24.79 -15.53 35.22
C ALA A 817 23.57 -15.49 34.29
N VAL A 818 22.60 -14.64 34.61
CA VAL A 818 21.44 -14.39 33.74
C VAL A 818 21.71 -13.16 32.87
N ARG A 819 21.33 -13.23 31.60
CA ARG A 819 21.18 -12.07 30.70
C ARG A 819 19.76 -12.07 30.14
N LEU A 820 19.00 -11.01 30.38
CA LEU A 820 17.75 -10.78 29.68
C LEU A 820 18.07 -10.38 28.24
N ASP A 821 17.54 -11.12 27.26
CA ASP A 821 17.81 -10.87 25.84
C ASP A 821 16.72 -9.99 25.22
N ASP A 822 15.46 -10.30 25.51
CA ASP A 822 14.30 -9.60 24.95
C ASP A 822 13.01 -9.89 25.76
N TRP A 823 12.01 -9.02 25.66
CA TRP A 823 10.65 -9.27 26.17
C TRP A 823 9.62 -8.34 25.51
N ASP A 824 8.42 -8.84 25.20
CA ASP A 824 7.31 -8.06 24.62
C ASP A 824 5.96 -8.43 25.25
N THR A 825 4.94 -7.58 25.06
CA THR A 825 3.55 -7.90 25.40
C THR A 825 2.56 -7.19 24.48
N LEU A 826 1.56 -7.94 24.01
CA LEU A 826 0.47 -7.50 23.15
C LEU A 826 -0.85 -7.54 23.94
N PHE A 827 -1.59 -6.43 23.95
CA PHE A 827 -2.97 -6.34 24.41
C PHE A 827 -3.91 -6.08 23.23
N SER A 828 -5.04 -6.78 23.17
CA SER A 828 -6.05 -6.60 22.11
C SER A 828 -7.47 -6.60 22.67
N SER A 829 -8.36 -5.83 22.05
CA SER A 829 -9.79 -5.79 22.43
C SER A 829 -10.68 -5.81 21.19
N THR A 830 -11.78 -6.57 21.24
CA THR A 830 -12.69 -6.73 20.09
C THR A 830 -14.16 -6.54 20.49
N PRO A 831 -14.94 -5.72 19.75
CA PRO A 831 -16.39 -5.65 19.92
C PRO A 831 -17.07 -6.90 19.34
N ARG A 832 -17.94 -7.56 20.11
CA ARG A 832 -18.55 -8.86 19.76
C ARG A 832 -19.63 -8.80 18.66
N ARG A 833 -20.11 -7.61 18.29
CA ARG A 833 -21.25 -7.42 17.37
C ARG A 833 -20.89 -7.62 15.89
N ARG A 834 -21.00 -8.87 15.40
CA ARG A 834 -21.57 -9.27 14.07
C ARG A 834 -21.34 -10.74 13.67
N ILE A 835 -20.55 -11.52 14.43
CA ILE A 835 -20.18 -12.89 14.03
C ILE A 835 -21.41 -13.84 13.98
N ALA A 836 -22.45 -13.59 14.77
CA ALA A 836 -23.67 -14.40 14.79
C ALA A 836 -24.44 -14.44 13.45
N ASP A 837 -24.23 -13.47 12.56
CA ASP A 837 -24.88 -13.40 11.24
C ASP A 837 -24.01 -13.96 10.09
N MET A 838 -22.76 -14.39 10.37
CA MET A 838 -21.87 -14.96 9.36
C MET A 838 -21.95 -16.49 9.36
N ASP A 839 -22.66 -17.02 8.36
CA ASP A 839 -22.96 -18.44 8.24
C ASP A 839 -21.70 -19.34 8.23
N HIS A 840 -21.80 -20.46 8.94
CA HIS A 840 -20.68 -21.30 9.39
C HIS A 840 -19.94 -22.02 8.24
N ALA A 841 -20.51 -21.98 7.02
CA ALA A 841 -20.03 -22.66 5.82
C ALA A 841 -18.78 -22.02 5.17
N ASN A 842 -18.60 -20.69 5.29
CA ASN A 842 -17.53 -19.97 4.57
C ASN A 842 -16.13 -20.11 5.20
N LEU A 843 -16.03 -20.56 6.45
CA LEU A 843 -14.75 -20.69 7.16
C LEU A 843 -14.02 -22.02 6.92
N GLN A 844 -14.66 -23.01 6.30
CA GLN A 844 -14.06 -24.33 6.07
C GLN A 844 -13.36 -24.50 4.70
N SER A 845 -13.42 -23.52 3.79
CA SER A 845 -13.10 -23.73 2.37
C SER A 845 -11.66 -23.38 1.93
N THR A 846 -10.79 -22.90 2.82
CA THR A 846 -9.46 -22.35 2.41
C THR A 846 -8.24 -23.13 2.91
N ALA A 847 -8.30 -23.78 4.09
CA ALA A 847 -7.18 -24.57 4.60
C ALA A 847 -6.85 -25.85 3.79
N PRO A 848 -7.81 -26.66 3.29
CA PRO A 848 -7.50 -27.96 2.67
C PRO A 848 -6.84 -27.92 1.29
N VAL A 849 -6.63 -26.73 0.71
CA VAL A 849 -6.29 -26.55 -0.72
C VAL A 849 -4.79 -26.71 -1.01
N ILE A 850 -3.93 -26.57 0.01
CA ILE A 850 -2.47 -26.67 -0.14
C ILE A 850 -2.05 -28.15 -0.04
N ASP A 851 -2.39 -28.84 1.05
CA ASP A 851 -1.99 -30.23 1.29
C ASP A 851 -2.50 -31.20 0.21
N SER A 852 -3.77 -31.07 -0.19
CA SER A 852 -4.38 -31.91 -1.22
C SER A 852 -3.76 -31.75 -2.62
N ARG A 853 -3.04 -30.64 -2.88
CA ARG A 853 -2.34 -30.40 -4.15
C ARG A 853 -0.90 -30.88 -4.13
N VAL A 854 -0.23 -30.86 -2.98
CA VAL A 854 1.08 -31.52 -2.80
C VAL A 854 0.93 -33.03 -2.92
N GLU A 855 -0.12 -33.62 -2.33
CA GLU A 855 -0.48 -35.03 -2.58
C GLU A 855 -0.82 -35.32 -4.05
N ALA A 856 -1.49 -34.40 -4.76
CA ALA A 856 -1.81 -34.59 -6.18
C ALA A 856 -0.57 -34.56 -7.10
N MET A 857 0.48 -33.81 -6.73
CA MET A 857 1.77 -33.86 -7.42
C MET A 857 2.48 -35.20 -7.25
N MET A 858 2.47 -35.78 -6.03
CA MET A 858 3.09 -37.09 -5.79
C MET A 858 2.29 -38.26 -6.40
N ASN A 859 1.01 -38.07 -6.71
CA ASN A 859 0.10 -39.11 -7.21
C ASN A 859 -0.20 -39.06 -8.73
N GLY A 860 0.66 -38.44 -9.55
CA GLY A 860 0.69 -38.70 -11.00
C GLY A 860 0.03 -37.66 -11.93
N GLN A 861 0.19 -36.37 -11.65
CA GLN A 861 0.05 -35.30 -12.66
C GLN A 861 1.07 -35.48 -13.83
N PRO A 862 0.85 -34.87 -15.01
CA PRO A 862 1.71 -35.10 -16.19
C PRO A 862 3.19 -34.74 -15.93
N PRO A 863 4.13 -35.44 -16.61
CA PRO A 863 5.55 -35.19 -16.43
C PRO A 863 5.93 -33.75 -16.85
N ILE A 864 6.87 -33.16 -16.10
CA ILE A 864 7.47 -31.85 -16.38
C ILE A 864 7.91 -31.78 -17.85
N ASP A 865 7.43 -30.78 -18.59
CA ASP A 865 7.81 -30.59 -20.00
C ASP A 865 9.21 -29.96 -20.09
N ARG A 866 10.22 -30.82 -19.91
CA ARG A 866 11.63 -30.43 -20.00
C ARG A 866 11.99 -29.84 -21.37
N ASP A 867 11.28 -30.21 -22.44
CA ASP A 867 11.54 -29.65 -23.78
C ASP A 867 11.03 -28.20 -23.89
N ALA A 868 9.83 -27.92 -23.35
CA ALA A 868 9.29 -26.56 -23.28
C ALA A 868 10.17 -25.62 -22.43
N ILE A 869 10.61 -26.08 -21.24
CA ILE A 869 11.51 -25.30 -20.37
C ILE A 869 12.88 -25.08 -21.06
N THR A 870 13.43 -26.10 -21.71
CA THR A 870 14.69 -26.00 -22.49
C THR A 870 14.57 -24.99 -23.63
N ALA A 871 13.44 -24.98 -24.36
CA ALA A 871 13.18 -24.01 -25.41
C ALA A 871 13.07 -22.57 -24.86
N HIS A 872 12.36 -22.38 -23.74
CA HIS A 872 12.18 -21.09 -23.09
C HIS A 872 13.50 -20.53 -22.54
N LEU A 873 14.29 -21.36 -21.83
CA LEU A 873 15.65 -21.02 -21.40
C LEU A 873 16.52 -20.62 -22.60
N THR A 874 16.54 -21.41 -23.68
CA THR A 874 17.34 -21.10 -24.88
C THR A 874 16.95 -19.76 -25.50
N GLN A 875 15.65 -19.46 -25.61
CA GLN A 875 15.14 -18.18 -26.13
C GLN A 875 15.52 -17.00 -25.21
N ASN A 876 15.44 -17.19 -23.90
CA ASN A 876 15.77 -16.17 -22.92
C ASN A 876 17.26 -15.87 -22.87
N LEU A 877 18.12 -16.90 -22.91
CA LEU A 877 19.56 -16.77 -23.04
C LEU A 877 19.92 -15.96 -24.31
N ALA A 878 19.29 -16.28 -25.45
CA ALA A 878 19.52 -15.56 -26.70
C ALA A 878 19.02 -14.11 -26.66
N THR A 879 17.96 -13.84 -25.89
CA THR A 879 17.41 -12.49 -25.68
C THR A 879 18.32 -11.65 -24.78
N GLU A 880 18.82 -12.22 -23.68
CA GLU A 880 19.71 -11.53 -22.74
C GLU A 880 21.03 -11.12 -23.40
N LEU A 881 21.58 -12.00 -24.24
CA LEU A 881 22.77 -11.76 -25.06
C LEU A 881 22.63 -10.55 -26.02
N GLN A 882 21.40 -10.15 -26.35
CA GLN A 882 21.07 -9.00 -27.20
C GLN A 882 20.67 -7.74 -26.41
N ARG A 883 20.51 -7.81 -25.07
CA ARG A 883 20.06 -6.66 -24.28
C ARG A 883 21.17 -5.61 -24.16
N PRO A 884 20.93 -4.33 -24.50
CA PRO A 884 21.89 -3.27 -24.24
C PRO A 884 22.05 -3.04 -22.73
N LYS A 885 23.28 -3.20 -22.24
CA LYS A 885 23.68 -2.94 -20.84
C LYS A 885 24.39 -1.59 -20.73
N THR A 886 24.36 -0.97 -19.56
CA THR A 886 25.18 0.24 -19.29
C THR A 886 26.66 -0.15 -19.30
N PRO A 887 27.48 0.41 -20.20
CA PRO A 887 28.89 0.05 -20.29
C PRO A 887 29.69 0.70 -19.15
N GLY A 888 30.34 -0.15 -18.36
CA GLY A 888 31.35 0.22 -17.37
C GLY A 888 32.77 0.02 -17.89
N TYR A 889 33.66 -0.47 -17.02
CA TYR A 889 35.08 -0.70 -17.32
C TYR A 889 35.29 -1.54 -18.59
N ARG A 890 35.94 -0.96 -19.61
CA ARG A 890 36.21 -1.56 -20.93
C ARG A 890 34.97 -2.18 -21.61
N GLY A 891 33.78 -1.63 -21.29
CA GLY A 891 32.49 -2.10 -21.79
C GLY A 891 31.93 -3.35 -21.09
N LEU A 892 32.53 -3.81 -19.99
CA LEU A 892 31.88 -4.74 -19.07
C LEU A 892 30.72 -4.02 -18.35
N PRO A 893 29.56 -4.65 -18.11
CA PRO A 893 28.46 -4.00 -17.39
C PRO A 893 28.87 -3.60 -15.95
N ASP A 894 28.50 -2.40 -15.50
CA ASP A 894 28.73 -1.94 -14.12
C ASP A 894 28.17 -2.90 -13.06
N GLU A 895 27.07 -3.56 -13.39
CA GLU A 895 26.39 -4.52 -12.52
C GLU A 895 27.20 -5.82 -12.36
N PHE A 896 27.80 -6.32 -13.45
CA PHE A 896 28.74 -7.45 -13.43
C PHE A 896 29.99 -7.12 -12.60
N ILE A 897 30.55 -5.91 -12.75
CA ILE A 897 31.75 -5.48 -12.02
C ILE A 897 31.52 -5.58 -10.50
N ARG A 898 30.35 -5.17 -10.00
CA ARG A 898 30.02 -5.24 -8.56
C ARG A 898 29.98 -6.67 -8.02
N ASP A 899 29.47 -7.61 -8.80
CA ASP A 899 29.33 -9.01 -8.38
C ASP A 899 30.63 -9.81 -8.59
N PHE A 900 31.44 -9.49 -9.59
CA PHE A 900 32.77 -10.06 -9.81
C PHE A 900 33.74 -9.84 -8.63
N PHE A 901 33.60 -8.73 -7.89
CA PHE A 901 34.34 -8.47 -6.64
C PHE A 901 33.66 -8.98 -5.37
N ARG A 902 32.47 -9.57 -5.48
CA ARG A 902 31.84 -10.37 -4.41
C ARG A 902 32.17 -11.85 -4.58
N ARG A 903 32.22 -12.33 -5.83
CA ARG A 903 32.40 -13.74 -6.21
C ARG A 903 33.40 -13.86 -7.35
N PRO A 904 34.53 -14.55 -7.12
CA PRO A 904 35.45 -14.84 -8.19
C PRO A 904 34.86 -15.89 -9.15
N MET A 905 35.28 -15.83 -10.41
CA MET A 905 34.91 -16.79 -11.45
C MET A 905 36.08 -17.71 -11.75
N VAL A 906 35.82 -18.98 -12.03
CA VAL A 906 36.87 -19.92 -12.46
C VAL A 906 36.95 -19.90 -13.98
N VAL A 907 38.07 -19.47 -14.56
CA VAL A 907 38.33 -19.48 -16.00
C VAL A 907 39.48 -20.45 -16.29
N ASN A 908 39.23 -21.50 -17.08
CA ASN A 908 40.21 -22.55 -17.42
C ASN A 908 40.92 -23.16 -16.19
N GLY A 909 40.21 -23.30 -15.08
CA GLY A 909 40.74 -23.81 -13.80
C GLY A 909 41.50 -22.78 -12.95
N GLN A 910 41.63 -21.53 -13.38
CA GLN A 910 42.20 -20.43 -12.60
C GLN A 910 41.10 -19.53 -12.04
N THR A 911 41.25 -19.06 -10.80
CA THR A 911 40.26 -18.23 -10.11
C THR A 911 40.55 -16.74 -10.36
N HIS A 912 39.57 -15.99 -10.87
CA HIS A 912 39.67 -14.57 -11.20
C HIS A 912 38.64 -13.76 -10.40
N GLY A 913 39.11 -12.80 -9.60
CA GLY A 913 38.31 -12.04 -8.64
C GLY A 913 38.71 -12.34 -7.19
N THR A 914 37.96 -11.82 -6.23
CA THR A 914 38.30 -11.85 -4.79
C THR A 914 37.03 -11.75 -3.93
N HIS A 915 37.08 -12.20 -2.68
CA HIS A 915 35.97 -12.08 -1.71
C HIS A 915 36.12 -10.85 -0.81
N GLY A 916 35.95 -9.65 -1.36
CA GLY A 916 36.07 -8.40 -0.59
C GLY A 916 34.91 -7.40 -0.74
N GLY A 917 34.11 -7.54 -1.78
CA GLY A 917 33.18 -6.50 -2.23
C GLY A 917 33.90 -5.41 -3.05
N VAL A 918 33.14 -4.66 -3.86
CA VAL A 918 33.73 -3.70 -4.81
C VAL A 918 34.50 -2.56 -4.12
N ASP A 919 34.18 -2.26 -2.86
CA ASP A 919 34.70 -1.11 -2.11
C ASP A 919 35.97 -1.42 -1.31
N SER A 920 36.38 -2.69 -1.19
CA SER A 920 37.62 -3.07 -0.49
C SER A 920 38.89 -2.99 -1.37
N PHE A 921 38.74 -2.60 -2.64
CA PHE A 921 39.82 -2.56 -3.63
C PHE A 921 40.04 -1.14 -4.16
N THR A 922 41.31 -0.77 -4.38
CA THR A 922 41.60 0.49 -5.07
C THR A 922 41.17 0.39 -6.54
N GLU A 923 40.99 1.53 -7.20
CA GLU A 923 40.65 1.55 -8.63
C GLU A 923 41.70 0.86 -9.51
N ALA A 924 42.97 0.89 -9.10
CA ALA A 924 44.06 0.18 -9.75
C ALA A 924 43.93 -1.34 -9.57
N ASP A 925 43.66 -1.82 -8.35
CA ASP A 925 43.46 -3.25 -8.08
C ASP A 925 42.24 -3.79 -8.83
N ARG A 926 41.13 -3.03 -8.83
CA ARG A 926 39.92 -3.37 -9.59
C ARG A 926 40.21 -3.49 -11.09
N SER A 927 40.95 -2.52 -11.63
CA SER A 927 41.37 -2.56 -13.04
C SER A 927 42.23 -3.79 -13.34
N ALA A 928 43.21 -4.10 -12.50
CA ALA A 928 44.10 -5.25 -12.67
C ALA A 928 43.36 -6.59 -12.63
N HIS A 929 42.40 -6.77 -11.70
CA HIS A 929 41.60 -7.98 -11.61
C HIS A 929 40.64 -8.15 -12.81
N LEU A 930 40.03 -7.05 -13.29
CA LEU A 930 39.17 -7.08 -14.49
C LEU A 930 39.99 -7.32 -15.77
N ASP A 931 41.17 -6.71 -15.91
CA ASP A 931 42.08 -6.95 -17.03
C ASP A 931 42.58 -8.40 -17.06
N ALA A 932 42.88 -8.99 -15.90
CA ALA A 932 43.24 -10.40 -15.79
C ALA A 932 42.10 -11.34 -16.24
N PHE A 933 40.85 -11.02 -15.90
CA PHE A 933 39.67 -11.75 -16.39
C PHE A 933 39.48 -11.57 -17.91
N ILE A 934 39.58 -10.33 -18.42
CA ILE A 934 39.51 -10.01 -19.86
C ILE A 934 40.56 -10.79 -20.65
N GLN A 935 41.79 -10.89 -20.11
CA GLN A 935 42.86 -11.67 -20.72
C GLN A 935 42.56 -13.18 -20.70
N ALA A 936 42.09 -13.72 -19.56
CA ALA A 936 41.84 -15.15 -19.38
C ALA A 936 40.73 -15.69 -20.30
N VAL A 937 39.68 -14.90 -20.56
CA VAL A 937 38.60 -15.26 -21.49
C VAL A 937 38.93 -14.95 -22.97
N GLY A 938 40.11 -14.40 -23.25
CA GLY A 938 40.63 -14.19 -24.61
C GLY A 938 40.20 -12.89 -25.28
N GLY A 939 39.92 -11.82 -24.52
CA GLY A 939 39.74 -10.45 -25.03
C GLY A 939 38.45 -9.75 -24.60
N GLU A 940 38.42 -8.42 -24.76
CA GLU A 940 37.32 -7.55 -24.29
C GLU A 940 35.94 -7.96 -24.81
N GLU A 941 35.83 -8.31 -26.09
CA GLU A 941 34.54 -8.63 -26.72
C GLU A 941 33.95 -9.91 -26.11
N ARG A 942 34.77 -10.93 -25.90
CA ARG A 942 34.37 -12.17 -25.21
C ARG A 942 34.00 -11.90 -23.77
N ALA A 943 34.84 -11.12 -23.06
CA ALA A 943 34.60 -10.74 -21.68
C ALA A 943 33.26 -9.99 -21.54
N ARG A 944 32.89 -9.14 -22.50
CA ARG A 944 31.61 -8.42 -22.54
C ARG A 944 30.42 -9.36 -22.71
N TYR A 945 30.47 -10.30 -23.64
CA TYR A 945 29.36 -11.25 -23.84
C TYR A 945 29.24 -12.22 -22.65
N ILE A 946 30.35 -12.72 -22.11
CA ILE A 946 30.38 -13.52 -20.89
C ILE A 946 29.79 -12.73 -19.71
N ALA A 947 30.23 -11.49 -19.48
CA ALA A 947 29.73 -10.64 -18.40
C ALA A 947 28.25 -10.24 -18.55
N THR A 948 27.76 -10.13 -19.80
CA THR A 948 26.34 -9.92 -20.08
C THR A 948 25.50 -11.14 -19.70
N MET A 949 26.04 -12.35 -19.93
CA MET A 949 25.38 -13.61 -19.59
C MET A 949 25.54 -14.00 -18.11
N ALA A 950 26.69 -13.72 -17.47
CA ALA A 950 26.99 -14.15 -16.10
C ALA A 950 26.36 -13.26 -14.99
N TYR A 951 25.46 -12.35 -15.35
CA TYR A 951 24.83 -11.44 -14.41
C TYR A 951 23.61 -12.07 -13.69
N GLN A 952 23.13 -11.42 -12.61
CA GLN A 952 22.01 -11.82 -11.73
C GLN A 952 20.70 -12.22 -12.46
N ASN A 953 20.59 -11.89 -13.75
CA ASN A 953 19.50 -12.37 -14.58
C ASN A 953 19.51 -13.89 -14.76
N MET A 954 20.63 -14.62 -14.65
CA MET A 954 20.62 -16.08 -14.89
C MET A 954 19.76 -16.88 -13.88
N PRO A 955 19.91 -16.68 -12.56
CA PRO A 955 18.91 -17.16 -11.59
C PRO A 955 17.48 -16.71 -11.95
N GLY A 956 17.29 -15.42 -12.23
CA GLY A 956 15.97 -14.87 -12.58
C GLY A 956 15.36 -15.46 -13.85
N LEU A 957 16.18 -15.84 -14.84
CA LEU A 957 15.80 -16.48 -16.11
C LEU A 957 15.49 -17.96 -15.90
N MET A 958 16.19 -18.64 -14.99
CA MET A 958 15.79 -19.95 -14.51
C MET A 958 14.41 -19.85 -13.85
N ASP A 959 14.25 -18.98 -12.86
CA ASP A 959 13.00 -18.78 -12.12
C ASP A 959 11.83 -18.35 -13.01
N GLU A 960 12.07 -17.49 -14.00
CA GLU A 960 11.07 -17.09 -15.01
C GLU A 960 10.73 -18.24 -15.97
N SER A 961 11.68 -19.11 -16.30
CA SER A 961 11.45 -20.27 -17.17
C SER A 961 10.86 -21.49 -16.47
N ILE A 962 10.97 -21.55 -15.13
CA ILE A 962 10.21 -22.48 -14.30
C ILE A 962 8.78 -21.99 -14.12
N ARG A 963 8.58 -20.69 -13.86
CA ARG A 963 7.24 -20.11 -13.66
C ARG A 963 6.36 -20.12 -14.90
N SER A 964 6.93 -20.27 -16.10
CA SER A 964 6.16 -20.49 -17.33
C SER A 964 5.65 -21.93 -17.49
N ASP A 965 6.20 -22.90 -16.74
CA ASP A 965 5.60 -24.23 -16.58
C ASP A 965 4.54 -24.21 -15.48
N ALA A 966 3.34 -24.70 -15.79
CA ALA A 966 2.19 -24.60 -14.88
C ALA A 966 2.30 -25.52 -13.64
N ALA A 967 3.05 -26.63 -13.73
CA ALA A 967 3.25 -27.54 -12.61
C ALA A 967 4.32 -26.98 -11.66
N LEU A 968 5.46 -26.54 -12.19
CA LEU A 968 6.56 -26.00 -11.38
C LEU A 968 6.33 -24.57 -10.89
N GLY A 969 5.61 -23.74 -11.65
CA GLY A 969 5.30 -22.37 -11.27
C GLY A 969 4.52 -22.25 -9.96
N THR A 970 3.76 -23.28 -9.57
CA THR A 970 3.10 -23.34 -8.26
C THR A 970 4.10 -23.60 -7.13
N ILE A 971 5.10 -24.47 -7.36
CA ILE A 971 6.19 -24.75 -6.40
C ILE A 971 7.07 -23.52 -6.21
N GLU A 972 7.49 -22.87 -7.31
CA GLU A 972 8.27 -21.62 -7.26
C GLU A 972 7.45 -20.49 -6.62
N THR A 973 6.12 -20.43 -6.81
CA THR A 973 5.27 -19.46 -6.11
C THR A 973 5.19 -19.73 -4.61
N ALA A 974 5.04 -21.00 -4.19
CA ALA A 974 5.07 -21.36 -2.76
C ALA A 974 6.43 -21.04 -2.12
N TYR A 975 7.53 -21.39 -2.79
CA TYR A 975 8.89 -21.02 -2.40
C TYR A 975 9.08 -19.50 -2.31
N MET A 976 8.54 -18.73 -3.28
CA MET A 976 8.63 -17.27 -3.29
C MET A 976 7.74 -16.57 -2.24
N LEU A 977 6.69 -17.23 -1.77
CA LEU A 977 5.82 -16.79 -0.67
C LEU A 977 6.33 -17.26 0.72
N HIS A 978 7.36 -18.10 0.80
CA HIS A 978 7.95 -18.52 2.07
C HIS A 978 8.47 -17.30 2.84
N PRO A 979 8.04 -17.05 4.10
CA PRO A 979 8.17 -15.74 4.75
C PRO A 979 9.59 -15.41 5.23
N ALA A 980 10.51 -16.36 5.19
CA ALA A 980 11.85 -16.17 5.71
C ALA A 980 12.76 -15.36 4.77
N ILE A 981 13.66 -14.57 5.37
CA ILE A 981 14.61 -13.69 4.67
C ILE A 981 15.58 -14.55 3.85
N SER A 982 15.94 -14.13 2.62
CA SER A 982 17.06 -14.79 1.91
C SER A 982 18.34 -14.63 2.73
N LEU A 983 18.91 -15.76 3.15
CA LEU A 983 20.18 -15.80 3.88
C LEU A 983 21.35 -15.66 2.91
N ALA A 984 21.25 -16.30 1.74
CA ALA A 984 22.16 -16.08 0.62
C ALA A 984 21.65 -16.67 -0.71
N ASP A 985 21.97 -15.95 -1.79
CA ASP A 985 21.79 -16.34 -3.20
C ASP A 985 23.17 -16.52 -3.85
N TYR A 986 23.79 -17.70 -3.87
CA TYR A 986 25.08 -17.92 -4.57
C TYR A 986 24.93 -18.48 -5.99
N ALA A 987 25.85 -18.06 -6.85
CA ALA A 987 25.93 -18.37 -8.26
C ALA A 987 27.42 -18.44 -8.62
N ASP A 988 27.95 -19.66 -8.74
CA ASP A 988 29.36 -19.92 -9.00
C ASP A 988 29.54 -20.28 -10.47
N PHE A 989 30.47 -19.59 -11.14
CA PHE A 989 30.67 -19.71 -12.59
C PHE A 989 32.02 -20.38 -12.89
N THR A 990 31.95 -21.49 -13.63
CA THR A 990 33.11 -22.12 -14.26
C THR A 990 33.05 -21.93 -15.77
N ILE A 991 34.11 -21.36 -16.33
CA ILE A 991 34.24 -20.94 -17.72
C ILE A 991 35.39 -21.71 -18.35
N THR A 992 35.12 -22.44 -19.44
CA THR A 992 36.13 -23.16 -20.21
C THR A 992 36.19 -22.59 -21.62
N THR A 993 37.31 -21.97 -22.00
CA THR A 993 37.52 -21.44 -23.36
C THR A 993 37.99 -22.56 -24.28
N GLN A 994 37.30 -22.75 -25.40
CA GLN A 994 37.63 -23.79 -26.39
C GLN A 994 38.59 -23.27 -27.46
N HIS A 995 39.31 -24.20 -28.12
CA HIS A 995 40.26 -23.87 -29.18
C HIS A 995 39.63 -23.21 -30.42
N ASP A 996 38.34 -23.43 -30.67
CA ASP A 996 37.57 -22.77 -31.75
C ASP A 996 37.13 -21.34 -31.38
N GLY A 997 37.43 -20.87 -30.16
CA GLY A 997 37.03 -19.57 -29.65
C GLY A 997 35.60 -19.52 -29.09
N SER A 998 34.89 -20.65 -29.03
CA SER A 998 33.69 -20.79 -28.20
C SER A 998 34.05 -20.90 -26.72
N VAL A 999 33.06 -20.73 -25.86
CA VAL A 999 33.20 -20.73 -24.41
C VAL A 999 32.08 -21.55 -23.81
N ASP A 1000 32.42 -22.62 -23.09
CA ASP A 1000 31.47 -23.35 -22.26
C ASP A 1000 31.37 -22.67 -20.89
N ILE A 1001 30.16 -22.45 -20.43
CA ILE A 1001 29.85 -21.86 -19.12
C ILE A 1001 28.98 -22.85 -18.35
N HIS A 1002 29.50 -23.26 -17.20
CA HIS A 1002 28.79 -23.99 -16.16
C HIS A 1002 28.47 -23.00 -15.03
N LEU A 1003 27.20 -22.90 -14.67
CA LEU A 1003 26.70 -22.15 -13.53
C LEU A 1003 26.13 -23.12 -12.51
N ASP A 1004 26.70 -23.14 -11.30
CA ASP A 1004 26.08 -23.73 -10.11
C ASP A 1004 25.31 -22.63 -9.37
N TYR A 1005 24.02 -22.85 -9.13
CA TYR A 1005 23.13 -21.93 -8.43
C TYR A 1005 22.60 -22.54 -7.14
N ARG A 1006 22.63 -21.77 -6.06
CA ARG A 1006 21.96 -22.11 -4.79
C ARG A 1006 21.32 -20.89 -4.18
N GLN A 1007 20.09 -21.02 -3.70
CA GLN A 1007 19.38 -19.99 -2.96
C GLN A 1007 18.77 -20.59 -1.69
N GLN A 1008 19.01 -19.95 -0.55
CA GLN A 1008 18.51 -20.36 0.76
C GLN A 1008 17.55 -19.29 1.30
N ARG A 1009 16.29 -19.68 1.56
CA ARG A 1009 15.27 -18.83 2.17
C ARG A 1009 15.05 -19.17 3.64
N GLY A 1010 16.02 -18.73 4.45
CA GLY A 1010 15.95 -18.80 5.90
C GLY A 1010 15.89 -20.21 6.48
N GLU A 1011 15.72 -20.25 7.79
CA GLU A 1011 15.51 -21.48 8.56
C GLU A 1011 14.13 -21.37 9.23
N ALA A 1012 13.30 -22.40 9.06
CA ALA A 1012 12.02 -22.54 9.72
C ALA A 1012 11.95 -23.96 10.30
N ASP A 1013 11.62 -24.08 11.59
CA ASP A 1013 11.51 -25.36 12.30
C ASP A 1013 12.73 -26.30 12.17
N GLY A 1014 13.94 -25.73 12.03
CA GLY A 1014 15.20 -26.50 11.90
C GLY A 1014 15.44 -27.11 10.52
N TYR A 1015 14.69 -26.68 9.50
CA TYR A 1015 14.90 -27.07 8.11
C TYR A 1015 15.22 -25.83 7.25
N GLU A 1016 16.33 -25.86 6.52
CA GLU A 1016 16.64 -24.83 5.54
C GLU A 1016 15.84 -25.09 4.26
N PHE A 1017 14.88 -24.22 3.92
CA PHE A 1017 14.19 -24.33 2.63
C PHE A 1017 15.00 -23.63 1.53
N GLY A 1018 15.45 -24.39 0.54
CA GLY A 1018 16.32 -23.89 -0.52
C GLY A 1018 16.06 -24.52 -1.88
N LYS A 1019 16.62 -23.89 -2.92
CA LYS A 1019 16.73 -24.47 -4.25
C LYS A 1019 18.19 -24.49 -4.70
N ASN A 1020 18.59 -25.63 -5.27
CA ASN A 1020 19.91 -25.86 -5.84
C ASN A 1020 19.72 -26.31 -7.29
N GLY A 1021 20.48 -25.77 -8.23
CA GLY A 1021 20.41 -26.17 -9.64
C GLY A 1021 21.69 -25.83 -10.38
N PHE A 1022 21.79 -26.32 -11.61
CA PHE A 1022 22.90 -25.97 -12.50
C PHE A 1022 22.43 -25.69 -13.91
N LEU A 1023 23.24 -24.93 -14.65
CA LEU A 1023 22.94 -24.50 -16.02
C LEU A 1023 24.23 -24.51 -16.87
N ASP A 1024 24.27 -25.40 -17.86
CA ASP A 1024 25.37 -25.55 -18.81
C ASP A 1024 24.99 -24.97 -20.17
N PHE A 1025 25.79 -24.05 -20.69
CA PHE A 1025 25.56 -23.50 -22.03
C PHE A 1025 26.88 -23.10 -22.71
N ARG A 1026 26.88 -23.17 -24.05
CA ARG A 1026 27.99 -22.73 -24.89
C ARG A 1026 27.67 -21.39 -25.53
N LEU A 1027 28.63 -20.48 -25.48
CA LEU A 1027 28.66 -19.27 -26.28
C LEU A 1027 29.61 -19.48 -27.47
N SER A 1028 29.10 -19.27 -28.68
CA SER A 1028 29.84 -19.36 -29.94
C SER A 1028 29.75 -18.06 -30.72
N ASN A 1029 30.60 -17.89 -31.74
CA ASN A 1029 30.61 -16.71 -32.63
C ASN A 1029 30.88 -15.36 -31.93
N LEU A 1030 31.53 -15.39 -30.76
CA LEU A 1030 31.78 -14.23 -29.88
C LEU A 1030 32.64 -13.09 -30.48
N ASN A 1031 33.29 -13.31 -31.63
CA ASN A 1031 34.12 -12.30 -32.31
C ASN A 1031 33.51 -11.83 -33.65
N THR A 1032 32.23 -12.15 -33.91
CA THR A 1032 31.59 -11.90 -35.23
C THR A 1032 30.53 -10.80 -35.20
N GLY A 1033 30.29 -10.17 -34.04
CA GLY A 1033 29.15 -9.29 -33.81
C GLY A 1033 27.77 -9.99 -33.81
N ALA A 1034 27.73 -11.32 -34.00
CA ALA A 1034 26.52 -12.15 -33.98
C ALA A 1034 26.73 -13.36 -33.04
N PRO A 1035 26.90 -13.14 -31.73
CA PRO A 1035 27.12 -14.21 -30.78
C PRO A 1035 25.89 -15.11 -30.69
N THR A 1036 26.12 -16.40 -30.49
CA THR A 1036 25.05 -17.42 -30.40
C THR A 1036 25.22 -18.21 -29.12
N VAL A 1037 24.11 -18.50 -28.43
CA VAL A 1037 24.08 -19.33 -27.23
C VAL A 1037 23.35 -20.64 -27.49
N GLN A 1038 23.92 -21.73 -27.00
CA GLN A 1038 23.34 -23.06 -27.03
C GLN A 1038 23.28 -23.62 -25.61
N LEU A 1039 22.06 -23.80 -25.09
CA LEU A 1039 21.82 -24.55 -23.86
C LEU A 1039 22.25 -26.02 -24.08
N GLN A 1040 23.07 -26.54 -23.18
CA GLN A 1040 23.56 -27.93 -23.22
C GLN A 1040 22.82 -28.81 -22.24
N ARG A 1041 22.72 -28.39 -20.97
CA ARG A 1041 22.05 -29.10 -19.87
C ARG A 1041 21.54 -28.10 -18.82
N TRP A 1042 20.56 -28.51 -18.05
CA TRP A 1042 20.14 -27.84 -16.82
C TRP A 1042 19.48 -28.88 -15.90
N ASP A 1043 19.54 -28.65 -14.59
CA ASP A 1043 18.67 -29.36 -13.63
C ASP A 1043 18.41 -28.48 -12.40
N MET A 1044 17.36 -28.80 -11.65
CA MET A 1044 16.98 -28.04 -10.47
C MET A 1044 16.22 -28.85 -9.43
N HIS A 1045 16.60 -28.63 -8.17
CA HIS A 1045 16.10 -29.33 -7.01
C HIS A 1045 15.59 -28.31 -6.00
N TYR A 1046 14.33 -28.48 -5.59
CA TYR A 1046 13.73 -27.79 -4.45
C TYR A 1046 13.74 -28.75 -3.27
N GLY A 1047 14.13 -28.30 -2.09
CA GLY A 1047 14.12 -29.16 -0.91
C GLY A 1047 14.41 -28.45 0.40
N THR A 1048 14.01 -29.10 1.47
CA THR A 1048 14.55 -28.88 2.81
C THR A 1048 15.95 -29.50 2.87
N ASN A 1049 17.01 -28.70 3.00
CA ASN A 1049 18.29 -29.26 3.40
C ASN A 1049 18.19 -29.70 4.88
N ALA A 1050 18.88 -30.78 5.24
CA ALA A 1050 19.21 -31.01 6.64
C ALA A 1050 20.16 -29.88 7.11
N PRO A 1051 20.10 -29.46 8.39
CA PRO A 1051 20.99 -28.43 8.92
C PRO A 1051 22.46 -28.83 8.73
N ARG A 1052 23.32 -27.84 8.45
CA ARG A 1052 24.77 -28.06 8.29
C ARG A 1052 25.41 -28.35 9.65
N GLU A 1053 26.22 -29.41 9.72
CA GLU A 1053 27.28 -29.56 10.74
C GLU A 1053 28.46 -28.60 10.46
#